data_AF-A0A7X8X8P1-F1
#
_entry.id   AF-A0A7X8X8P1-F1
#
_cell.length_a   1.000
_cell.length_b   1.000
_cell.length_c   1.000
_cell.angle_alpha   90.00
_cell.angle_beta   90.00
_cell.angle_gamma   90.00
#
_symmetry.space_group_name_H-M   'P 1'
#
loop_
_entity.id
_entity.type
_entity.pdbx_description
1 polymer ?
#
loop_
_entity_poly.entity_id
_entity_poly.type
_entity_poly.pdbx_seq_one_letter_code
_entity_poly.pdbx_strand_id
1 'polypeptide(L)'
;MKRRQKIVLLTMLLIMALLTGCVGTDTKETDPSQPDISEIDFSDVDFSTSVFKHVTNGGVTDNDILPYNVDVITGATMTVEGPAVVTSIPLSVRELENRNAGLVRGVYEDSSGARIYEGMDLAYLLYEMTDGDNGIFLTDKAYQVELKNHNRVHVATFTLDEILKASADGRPVLLAYGVGTLDGKHAAPFVFDAVGEGEHSLGYVPELDNEDGCIRLVYDMENLGVGAVDRVFTNVAYIYVSEESEPGFKHTEAEAFDVSRYTDYIVTFRGAGLGYEIDLTVRQLEDLVIHDSDGIIPGGIGYADDYSLANNAYWYVNSFEGLDLYKLLMYLGMDSAESMGLQKARTTLVHFIAADGVPSSETFSVDTLASPDIFGFYNRNAADHGDGSYVPTNADLEDTGYPVLLAYGVNNYPYTIQKTDPAYVSGLSNSGGPMRVVFGKTQYNHANGSNQVQFLSELIVGEDILYNTHQYTPDQALHALADETIAVRVQGEDGSVLINRNLTVGELEDLVYGAMVSRDAKKAAHRKDSYEIPVNGEYETHIFEGVTLEYLLMEAMGIPGKNGMATFSNGEDQITLPLEELFRLGYNADLERGNMSAILAFAKNGTPLTVDTGDAGYVSERKLYPFLDSDPNVYPVDNSGGPVALILPGSSPEESTGRILSSLNEIEITLIPDAYAHLDGVYRTSRAETILLTGLGLDKEHSLTLEEIEGRQRIAQTLDFTLLSDDGSASQARYRGVPVYSLFIETGIKNNAGDVTIHTAGGESVTVSLSSLKRNVKDESGNELCAILAYGIGTDEDDRLAGLPLTATPDNPGYVASVGNDGGPLALLIPNEDGTTRRIDHVTSLEVSAREIDTWSHWMSDVFEEFLETPFTLTIRNDASEWIGEYTLGYLENMKDLIVRDDYTVLDLGECEGVDIWKFVLKEAVWIPGIDDPISITAYASDGYKNDLLSVFSMDGLRLGVPNEDGDRKPLILCYAINGYPLVDSESHEGYTGLAGNSGGPLRIVAETNQGASVKYCVKVVVTIKGSEDLNSIDHNEGSK
;
A
#
# COMPACT_ATOMS: atom_id res chain seq x y z
N MET A 1 -23.16 -41.21 15.54
CA MET A 1 -24.33 -41.89 14.92
C MET A 1 -25.33 -42.60 15.86
N LYS A 2 -25.07 -42.86 17.16
CA LYS A 2 -26.10 -43.44 18.08
C LYS A 2 -26.82 -42.43 19.01
N ARG A 3 -26.54 -41.12 18.87
CA ARG A 3 -27.20 -40.04 19.65
C ARG A 3 -28.34 -39.33 18.89
N ARG A 4 -28.28 -39.29 17.55
CA ARG A 4 -29.33 -38.71 16.67
C ARG A 4 -30.64 -39.52 16.60
N GLN A 5 -30.64 -40.81 16.94
CA GLN A 5 -31.85 -41.66 16.88
C GLN A 5 -32.72 -41.65 18.17
N LYS A 6 -32.25 -41.05 19.28
CA LYS A 6 -33.04 -40.96 20.53
C LYS A 6 -33.82 -39.65 20.68
N ILE A 7 -33.44 -38.60 19.95
CA ILE A 7 -34.12 -37.30 20.02
C ILE A 7 -35.39 -37.32 19.15
N VAL A 8 -35.33 -37.93 17.96
CA VAL A 8 -36.48 -38.03 17.04
C VAL A 8 -37.68 -38.81 17.64
N LEU A 9 -37.44 -39.77 18.53
CA LEU A 9 -38.52 -40.56 19.16
C LEU A 9 -39.17 -39.86 20.37
N LEU A 10 -38.48 -38.90 21.00
CA LEU A 10 -39.01 -38.14 22.14
C LEU A 10 -39.82 -36.91 21.66
N THR A 11 -39.43 -36.30 20.55
CA THR A 11 -40.15 -35.17 19.93
C THR A 11 -41.50 -35.61 19.35
N MET A 12 -41.59 -36.82 18.76
CA MET A 12 -42.87 -37.33 18.22
C MET A 12 -43.92 -37.67 19.30
N LEU A 13 -43.50 -37.97 20.53
CA LEU A 13 -44.41 -38.29 21.64
C LEU A 13 -44.92 -37.05 22.38
N LEU A 14 -44.18 -35.94 22.32
CA LEU A 14 -44.62 -34.65 22.89
C LEU A 14 -45.63 -33.94 21.97
N ILE A 15 -45.48 -34.09 20.64
CA ILE A 15 -46.41 -33.52 19.64
C ILE A 15 -47.79 -34.19 19.69
N MET A 16 -47.90 -35.48 20.07
CA MET A 16 -49.19 -36.14 20.25
C MET A 16 -49.92 -35.80 21.56
N ALA A 17 -49.24 -35.24 22.56
CA ALA A 17 -49.85 -34.87 23.85
C ALA A 17 -50.42 -33.45 23.90
N LEU A 18 -50.02 -32.57 22.98
CA LEU A 18 -50.51 -31.18 22.90
C LEU A 18 -51.75 -31.00 22.00
N LEU A 19 -52.15 -32.03 21.24
CA LEU A 19 -53.31 -31.98 20.34
C LEU A 19 -54.66 -32.33 21.00
N THR A 20 -54.71 -32.57 22.31
CA THR A 20 -55.98 -32.84 23.00
C THR A 20 -56.06 -32.19 24.39
N GLY A 21 -56.51 -30.93 24.43
CA GLY A 21 -57.16 -30.39 25.62
C GLY A 21 -56.82 -28.95 25.99
N CYS A 22 -57.59 -27.99 25.50
CA CYS A 22 -58.47 -27.13 26.31
C CYS A 22 -58.99 -25.98 25.46
N VAL A 23 -60.28 -26.08 25.16
CA VAL A 23 -61.13 -25.01 24.66
C VAL A 23 -61.26 -23.97 25.78
N GLY A 24 -60.68 -22.80 25.59
CA GLY A 24 -60.93 -21.59 26.36
C GLY A 24 -61.43 -20.52 25.40
N THR A 25 -62.74 -20.29 25.40
CA THR A 25 -63.40 -19.23 24.65
C THR A 25 -63.08 -17.88 25.29
N ASP A 26 -62.28 -17.05 24.63
CA ASP A 26 -62.34 -15.60 24.80
C ASP A 26 -62.61 -14.97 23.44
N THR A 27 -63.83 -14.47 23.31
CA THR A 27 -64.34 -13.76 22.15
C THR A 27 -63.88 -12.31 22.27
N LYS A 28 -62.79 -11.95 21.60
CA LYS A 28 -62.62 -10.57 21.15
C LYS A 28 -63.28 -10.47 19.78
N GLU A 29 -64.33 -9.65 19.71
CA GLU A 29 -64.96 -9.24 18.45
C GLU A 29 -63.86 -8.70 17.52
N THR A 30 -63.54 -9.44 16.47
CA THR A 30 -62.79 -8.95 15.32
C THR A 30 -63.73 -8.08 14.50
N ASP A 31 -63.30 -6.86 14.21
CA ASP A 31 -63.94 -5.99 13.24
C ASP A 31 -63.90 -6.70 11.86
N PRO A 32 -65.05 -6.98 11.22
CA PRO A 32 -65.09 -7.70 9.95
C PRO A 32 -64.56 -6.89 8.75
N SER A 33 -63.93 -5.74 8.98
CA SER A 33 -63.32 -4.87 7.97
C SER A 33 -61.79 -4.97 7.84
N GLN A 34 -61.09 -5.74 8.68
CA GLN A 34 -59.66 -6.01 8.52
C GLN A 34 -59.43 -7.40 7.92
N PRO A 35 -58.65 -7.52 6.82
CA PRO A 35 -58.28 -8.82 6.25
C PRO A 35 -57.47 -9.62 7.27
N ASP A 36 -57.71 -10.92 7.35
CA ASP A 36 -56.91 -11.84 8.17
C ASP A 36 -55.48 -11.85 7.61
N ILE A 37 -54.55 -11.30 8.39
CA ILE A 37 -53.15 -11.10 8.00
C ILE A 37 -52.48 -12.44 7.64
N SER A 38 -53.03 -13.56 8.12
CA SER A 38 -52.54 -14.92 7.83
C SER A 38 -52.96 -15.51 6.48
N GLU A 39 -53.79 -14.83 5.68
CA GLU A 39 -54.30 -15.32 4.39
C GLU A 39 -53.65 -14.69 3.14
N ILE A 40 -52.73 -13.73 3.27
CA ILE A 40 -52.07 -13.12 2.09
C ILE A 40 -50.90 -14.00 1.64
N ASP A 41 -51.09 -14.69 0.51
CA ASP A 41 -50.09 -15.55 -0.11
C ASP A 41 -49.18 -14.76 -1.07
N PHE A 42 -47.87 -14.85 -0.86
CA PHE A 42 -46.84 -14.21 -1.68
C PHE A 42 -45.98 -15.21 -2.45
N SER A 43 -46.36 -16.50 -2.53
CA SER A 43 -45.53 -17.52 -3.18
C SER A 43 -45.36 -17.34 -4.69
N ASP A 44 -46.30 -16.63 -5.34
CA ASP A 44 -46.37 -16.46 -6.80
C ASP A 44 -46.10 -15.00 -7.25
N VAL A 45 -45.36 -14.22 -6.45
CA VAL A 45 -45.03 -12.82 -6.79
C VAL A 45 -44.03 -12.76 -7.95
N ASP A 46 -44.39 -12.04 -9.02
CA ASP A 46 -43.46 -11.64 -10.08
C ASP A 46 -42.77 -10.32 -9.71
N PHE A 47 -41.51 -10.43 -9.26
CA PHE A 47 -40.71 -9.26 -8.87
C PHE A 47 -40.19 -8.44 -10.06
N SER A 48 -40.22 -8.96 -11.30
CA SER A 48 -39.66 -8.25 -12.46
C SER A 48 -40.48 -7.03 -12.89
N THR A 49 -41.78 -7.01 -12.55
CA THR A 49 -42.71 -5.93 -12.89
C THR A 49 -43.30 -5.26 -11.64
N SER A 50 -42.68 -5.47 -10.48
CA SER A 50 -43.21 -5.02 -9.20
C SER A 50 -43.35 -3.50 -9.13
N VAL A 51 -44.51 -3.02 -8.69
CA VAL A 51 -44.79 -1.59 -8.43
C VAL A 51 -44.11 -1.05 -7.18
N PHE A 52 -43.43 -1.92 -6.41
CA PHE A 52 -42.64 -1.54 -5.24
C PHE A 52 -41.22 -1.10 -5.61
N LYS A 53 -40.76 -1.36 -6.84
CA LYS A 53 -39.38 -1.10 -7.29
C LYS A 53 -39.19 0.28 -7.92
N HIS A 54 -38.02 0.87 -7.71
CA HIS A 54 -37.57 2.07 -8.40
C HIS A 54 -37.20 1.79 -9.87
N VAL A 55 -36.60 0.63 -10.16
CA VAL A 55 -36.22 0.24 -11.55
C VAL A 55 -37.42 0.10 -12.48
N THR A 56 -38.61 -0.15 -11.94
CA THR A 56 -39.89 -0.18 -12.67
C THR A 56 -40.63 1.16 -12.60
N ASN A 57 -40.01 2.18 -12.00
CA ASN A 57 -40.59 3.49 -11.71
C ASN A 57 -41.94 3.38 -10.97
N GLY A 58 -42.06 2.45 -10.02
CA GLY A 58 -43.31 2.19 -9.30
C GLY A 58 -44.49 1.77 -10.20
N GLY A 59 -44.21 1.24 -11.40
CA GLY A 59 -45.21 0.92 -12.41
C GLY A 59 -45.78 2.12 -13.19
N VAL A 60 -45.23 3.32 -13.01
CA VAL A 60 -45.64 4.53 -13.74
C VAL A 60 -44.98 4.57 -15.11
N THR A 61 -45.80 4.64 -16.17
CA THR A 61 -45.36 4.56 -17.59
C THR A 61 -45.47 5.88 -18.36
N ASP A 62 -45.90 6.98 -17.73
CA ASP A 62 -46.01 8.30 -18.36
C ASP A 62 -44.63 9.00 -18.41
N ASN A 63 -44.12 9.27 -19.62
CA ASN A 63 -42.77 9.78 -19.85
C ASN A 63 -42.50 11.20 -19.32
N ASP A 64 -43.54 11.99 -19.03
CA ASP A 64 -43.36 13.40 -18.63
C ASP A 64 -43.06 13.59 -17.13
N ILE A 65 -43.34 12.57 -16.29
CA ILE A 65 -43.09 12.59 -14.85
C ILE A 65 -42.71 11.17 -14.41
N LEU A 66 -41.42 10.90 -14.21
CA LEU A 66 -40.90 9.61 -13.71
C LEU A 66 -40.54 9.75 -12.22
N PRO A 67 -41.50 9.57 -11.29
CA PRO A 67 -41.33 9.94 -9.88
C PRO A 67 -40.30 9.12 -9.11
N TYR A 68 -40.01 7.89 -9.55
CA TYR A 68 -39.08 6.97 -8.88
C TYR A 68 -37.90 6.59 -9.78
N ASN A 69 -37.56 7.46 -10.75
CA ASN A 69 -36.52 7.16 -11.72
C ASN A 69 -35.15 7.01 -11.05
N VAL A 70 -34.73 5.76 -10.83
CA VAL A 70 -33.46 5.41 -10.17
C VAL A 70 -32.22 5.95 -10.91
N ASP A 71 -32.33 6.32 -12.21
CA ASP A 71 -31.21 6.89 -12.98
C ASP A 71 -30.88 8.36 -12.64
N VAL A 72 -31.81 9.09 -12.03
CA VAL A 72 -31.58 10.48 -11.55
C VAL A 72 -31.29 10.54 -10.06
N ILE A 73 -31.37 9.41 -9.36
CA ILE A 73 -31.06 9.30 -7.93
C ILE A 73 -29.57 9.00 -7.76
N THR A 74 -28.74 9.99 -8.08
CA THR A 74 -27.29 9.95 -7.80
C THR A 74 -27.07 9.94 -6.29
N GLY A 75 -26.71 8.78 -5.71
CA GLY A 75 -26.47 8.63 -4.26
C GLY A 75 -27.34 7.58 -3.55
N ALA A 76 -28.25 6.89 -4.24
CA ALA A 76 -28.93 5.70 -3.71
C ALA A 76 -28.01 4.47 -3.72
N THR A 77 -26.90 4.56 -2.99
CA THR A 77 -25.91 3.49 -2.84
C THR A 77 -25.88 3.02 -1.40
N MET A 78 -26.04 1.71 -1.21
CA MET A 78 -25.79 1.04 0.05
C MET A 78 -24.37 0.46 0.03
N THR A 79 -23.58 0.67 1.07
CA THR A 79 -22.22 0.13 1.13
C THR A 79 -22.12 -1.00 2.14
N VAL A 80 -21.58 -2.13 1.71
CA VAL A 80 -21.15 -3.23 2.59
C VAL A 80 -19.66 -3.08 2.86
N GLU A 81 -19.28 -2.86 4.11
CA GLU A 81 -17.90 -2.58 4.51
C GLU A 81 -17.59 -3.16 5.89
N GLY A 82 -16.35 -3.00 6.38
CA GLY A 82 -15.94 -3.44 7.71
C GLY A 82 -14.79 -4.44 7.70
N PRO A 83 -14.26 -4.81 8.87
CA PRO A 83 -13.09 -5.68 8.97
C PRO A 83 -13.36 -7.11 8.51
N ALA A 84 -14.61 -7.56 8.55
CA ALA A 84 -14.99 -8.91 8.20
C ALA A 84 -15.50 -9.08 6.77
N VAL A 85 -15.18 -8.12 5.89
CA VAL A 85 -15.34 -8.27 4.43
C VAL A 85 -14.00 -8.15 3.72
N VAL A 86 -13.84 -8.90 2.64
CA VAL A 86 -12.61 -8.86 1.82
C VAL A 86 -12.45 -7.49 1.16
N THR A 87 -13.54 -6.86 0.72
CA THR A 87 -13.50 -5.54 0.09
C THR A 87 -14.76 -4.77 0.45
N SER A 88 -14.66 -3.45 0.59
CA SER A 88 -15.83 -2.57 0.69
C SER A 88 -16.56 -2.50 -0.66
N ILE A 89 -17.85 -2.85 -0.65
CA ILE A 89 -18.69 -2.95 -1.85
C ILE A 89 -19.81 -1.92 -1.78
N PRO A 90 -19.74 -0.81 -2.55
CA PRO A 90 -20.91 -0.01 -2.84
C PRO A 90 -21.85 -0.78 -3.78
N LEU A 91 -23.14 -0.74 -3.48
CA LEU A 91 -24.25 -1.34 -4.24
C LEU A 91 -25.29 -0.27 -4.53
N SER A 92 -25.63 -0.06 -5.79
CA SER A 92 -26.75 0.82 -6.13
C SER A 92 -28.10 0.15 -5.83
N VAL A 93 -29.14 0.94 -5.53
CA VAL A 93 -30.53 0.44 -5.45
C VAL A 93 -30.93 -0.29 -6.74
N ARG A 94 -30.46 0.19 -7.90
CA ARG A 94 -30.67 -0.48 -9.20
C ARG A 94 -30.09 -1.89 -9.21
N GLU A 95 -28.85 -2.09 -8.75
CA GLU A 95 -28.23 -3.42 -8.69
C GLU A 95 -28.96 -4.36 -7.72
N LEU A 96 -29.47 -3.83 -6.61
CA LEU A 96 -30.25 -4.59 -5.64
C LEU A 96 -31.63 -5.00 -6.19
N GLU A 97 -32.30 -4.09 -6.91
CA GLU A 97 -33.65 -4.32 -7.43
C GLU A 97 -33.71 -5.08 -8.76
N ASN A 98 -32.66 -5.04 -9.58
CA ASN A 98 -32.61 -5.78 -10.85
C ASN A 98 -32.56 -7.30 -10.66
N ARG A 99 -32.25 -7.76 -9.44
CA ARG A 99 -32.25 -9.18 -9.09
C ARG A 99 -33.64 -9.62 -8.62
N ASN A 100 -34.06 -10.83 -9.01
CA ASN A 100 -35.28 -11.46 -8.48
C ASN A 100 -34.98 -12.46 -7.35
N ALA A 101 -33.80 -13.08 -7.37
CA ALA A 101 -33.39 -13.99 -6.31
C ALA A 101 -33.07 -13.21 -5.03
N GLY A 102 -33.47 -13.75 -3.87
CA GLY A 102 -33.32 -13.10 -2.57
C GLY A 102 -34.40 -12.06 -2.24
N LEU A 103 -35.29 -11.72 -3.18
CA LEU A 103 -36.39 -10.81 -2.93
C LEU A 103 -37.52 -11.48 -2.15
N VAL A 104 -38.04 -10.75 -1.16
CA VAL A 104 -39.11 -11.23 -0.28
C VAL A 104 -40.18 -10.15 -0.16
N ARG A 105 -41.44 -10.58 -0.16
CA ARG A 105 -42.61 -9.77 0.18
C ARG A 105 -43.28 -10.33 1.42
N GLY A 106 -43.57 -9.47 2.40
CA GLY A 106 -44.13 -9.89 3.68
C GLY A 106 -45.05 -8.84 4.30
N VAL A 107 -45.94 -9.28 5.20
CA VAL A 107 -46.73 -8.38 6.04
C VAL A 107 -46.01 -8.18 7.36
N TYR A 108 -45.80 -6.92 7.74
CA TYR A 108 -45.24 -6.51 9.02
C TYR A 108 -46.16 -5.48 9.67
N GLU A 109 -46.22 -5.48 11.00
CA GLU A 109 -47.08 -4.60 11.79
C GLU A 109 -46.25 -3.75 12.74
N ASP A 110 -46.50 -2.44 12.72
CA ASP A 110 -45.95 -1.48 13.66
C ASP A 110 -47.08 -0.64 14.30
N SER A 111 -46.73 0.46 14.98
CA SER A 111 -47.71 1.36 15.59
C SER A 111 -48.59 2.13 14.59
N SER A 112 -48.19 2.20 13.32
CA SER A 112 -48.97 2.78 12.21
C SER A 112 -49.97 1.77 11.60
N GLY A 113 -49.76 0.48 11.85
CA GLY A 113 -50.62 -0.63 11.45
C GLY A 113 -49.89 -1.67 10.59
N ALA A 114 -50.63 -2.66 10.10
CA ALA A 114 -50.08 -3.70 9.25
C ALA A 114 -49.92 -3.24 7.78
N ARG A 115 -48.74 -3.46 7.22
CA ARG A 115 -48.31 -3.05 5.87
C ARG A 115 -47.63 -4.19 5.14
N ILE A 116 -47.67 -4.14 3.80
CA ILE A 116 -46.91 -5.04 2.94
C ILE A 116 -45.57 -4.36 2.63
N TYR A 117 -44.46 -5.05 2.87
CA TYR A 117 -43.12 -4.60 2.49
C TYR A 117 -42.51 -5.55 1.49
N GLU A 118 -41.72 -5.00 0.57
CA GLU A 118 -40.94 -5.73 -0.42
C GLU A 118 -39.49 -5.27 -0.38
N GLY A 119 -38.56 -6.24 -0.39
CA GLY A 119 -37.14 -5.95 -0.18
C GLY A 119 -36.22 -7.12 -0.46
N MET A 120 -34.92 -6.89 -0.22
CA MET A 120 -33.88 -7.90 -0.26
C MET A 120 -33.69 -8.55 1.12
N ASP A 121 -33.63 -9.88 1.16
CA ASP A 121 -33.20 -10.62 2.35
C ASP A 121 -31.71 -10.34 2.65
N LEU A 122 -31.42 -9.80 3.84
CA LEU A 122 -30.06 -9.50 4.26
C LEU A 122 -29.16 -10.75 4.26
N ALA A 123 -29.71 -11.93 4.59
CA ALA A 123 -28.95 -13.18 4.54
C ALA A 123 -28.52 -13.52 3.11
N TYR A 124 -29.44 -13.37 2.16
CA TYR A 124 -29.17 -13.60 0.75
C TYR A 124 -28.13 -12.60 0.22
N LEU A 125 -28.24 -11.32 0.61
CA LEU A 125 -27.26 -10.31 0.24
C LEU A 125 -25.85 -10.68 0.71
N LEU A 126 -25.69 -11.11 1.96
CA LEU A 126 -24.36 -11.37 2.53
C LEU A 126 -23.72 -12.68 2.05
N TYR A 127 -24.51 -13.71 1.75
CA TYR A 127 -23.99 -15.05 1.45
C TYR A 127 -24.17 -15.51 0.00
N GLU A 128 -25.18 -15.00 -0.69
CA GLU A 128 -25.54 -15.48 -2.04
C GLU A 128 -25.25 -14.44 -3.13
N MET A 129 -25.13 -13.14 -2.79
CA MET A 129 -24.65 -12.12 -3.72
C MET A 129 -23.11 -12.13 -3.85
N THR A 130 -22.55 -13.30 -4.15
CA THR A 130 -21.12 -13.52 -4.40
C THR A 130 -20.74 -13.46 -5.88
N ASP A 131 -21.74 -13.44 -6.77
CA ASP A 131 -21.54 -13.40 -8.23
C ASP A 131 -21.18 -11.99 -8.75
N GLY A 132 -20.23 -11.95 -9.68
CA GLY A 132 -19.75 -10.73 -10.34
C GLY A 132 -18.70 -9.97 -9.53
N ASP A 133 -18.18 -8.88 -10.08
CA ASP A 133 -17.07 -8.12 -9.46
C ASP A 133 -17.48 -7.27 -8.25
N ASN A 134 -18.79 -7.20 -7.99
CA ASN A 134 -19.38 -6.57 -6.81
C ASN A 134 -19.84 -7.64 -5.80
N GLY A 135 -19.28 -8.85 -5.89
CA GLY A 135 -19.58 -9.94 -4.98
C GLY A 135 -19.19 -9.58 -3.54
N ILE A 136 -20.08 -9.86 -2.59
CA ILE A 136 -19.80 -9.67 -1.17
C ILE A 136 -19.11 -10.94 -0.66
N PHE A 137 -17.88 -10.80 -0.20
CA PHE A 137 -17.11 -11.90 0.38
C PHE A 137 -16.83 -11.61 1.85
N LEU A 138 -17.46 -12.39 2.73
CA LEU A 138 -17.20 -12.35 4.16
C LEU A 138 -15.89 -13.08 4.47
N THR A 139 -15.15 -12.60 5.47
CA THR A 139 -14.01 -13.33 6.02
C THR A 139 -14.49 -14.49 6.89
N ASP A 140 -13.59 -15.41 7.22
CA ASP A 140 -13.88 -16.51 8.16
C ASP A 140 -14.10 -16.04 9.60
N LYS A 141 -13.81 -14.76 9.90
CA LYS A 141 -14.00 -14.11 11.19
C LYS A 141 -15.29 -13.30 11.29
N ALA A 142 -16.08 -13.22 10.21
CA ALA A 142 -17.34 -12.48 10.22
C ALA A 142 -18.31 -13.01 11.27
N TYR A 143 -18.86 -12.10 12.07
CA TYR A 143 -19.66 -12.46 13.24
C TYR A 143 -21.00 -11.73 13.30
N GLN A 144 -20.98 -10.40 13.14
CA GLN A 144 -22.18 -9.57 13.24
C GLN A 144 -22.21 -8.47 12.20
N VAL A 145 -23.38 -7.87 12.05
CA VAL A 145 -23.63 -6.75 11.15
C VAL A 145 -24.19 -5.59 11.96
N GLU A 146 -23.59 -4.42 11.79
CA GLU A 146 -24.13 -3.15 12.23
C GLU A 146 -24.72 -2.40 11.03
N LEU A 147 -26.02 -2.19 11.06
CA LEU A 147 -26.72 -1.40 10.06
C LEU A 147 -26.68 0.07 10.46
N LYS A 148 -26.33 0.94 9.51
CA LYS A 148 -26.26 2.39 9.72
C LYS A 148 -27.04 3.13 8.64
N ASN A 149 -27.60 4.27 9.03
CA ASN A 149 -28.41 5.12 8.16
C ASN A 149 -27.53 5.94 7.19
N HIS A 150 -28.11 6.81 6.37
CA HIS A 150 -27.33 7.61 5.39
C HIS A 150 -26.31 8.56 6.05
N ASN A 151 -26.52 8.93 7.31
CA ASN A 151 -25.59 9.72 8.12
C ASN A 151 -24.67 8.83 8.98
N ARG A 152 -24.58 7.53 8.68
CA ARG A 152 -23.82 6.52 9.42
C ARG A 152 -24.18 6.41 10.91
N VAL A 153 -25.35 6.92 11.31
CA VAL A 153 -25.90 6.70 12.65
C VAL A 153 -26.33 5.25 12.77
N HIS A 154 -25.96 4.62 13.88
CA HIS A 154 -26.34 3.26 14.20
C HIS A 154 -27.87 3.07 14.17
N VAL A 155 -28.33 2.04 13.45
CA VAL A 155 -29.75 1.67 13.31
C VAL A 155 -30.06 0.39 14.08
N ALA A 156 -29.29 -0.68 13.83
CA ALA A 156 -29.48 -1.98 14.47
C ALA A 156 -28.23 -2.85 14.37
N THR A 157 -28.07 -3.80 15.30
CA THR A 157 -27.06 -4.87 15.24
C THR A 157 -27.74 -6.23 15.19
N PHE A 158 -27.23 -7.13 14.35
CA PHE A 158 -27.63 -8.53 14.34
C PHE A 158 -26.40 -9.44 14.17
N THR A 159 -26.37 -10.55 14.89
CA THR A 159 -25.39 -11.61 14.60
C THR A 159 -25.73 -12.30 13.27
N LEU A 160 -24.72 -12.84 12.57
CA LEU A 160 -24.95 -13.58 11.33
C LEU A 160 -25.84 -14.81 11.55
N ASP A 161 -25.75 -15.46 12.72
CA ASP A 161 -26.61 -16.57 13.10
C ASP A 161 -28.09 -16.15 13.23
N GLU A 162 -28.36 -14.97 13.79
CA GLU A 162 -29.73 -14.41 13.87
C GLU A 162 -30.29 -14.09 12.48
N ILE A 163 -29.47 -13.49 11.62
CA ILE A 163 -29.84 -13.17 10.22
C ILE A 163 -30.17 -14.47 9.45
N LEU A 164 -29.30 -15.48 9.53
CA LEU A 164 -29.51 -16.77 8.86
C LEU A 164 -30.73 -17.51 9.40
N LYS A 165 -30.95 -17.48 10.72
CA LYS A 165 -32.12 -18.09 11.34
C LYS A 165 -33.42 -17.40 10.90
N ALA A 166 -33.45 -16.07 10.90
CA ALA A 166 -34.61 -15.30 10.47
C ALA A 166 -35.00 -15.58 9.01
N SER A 167 -34.00 -15.66 8.13
CA SER A 167 -34.19 -16.07 6.73
C SER A 167 -34.73 -17.50 6.61
N ALA A 168 -34.12 -18.46 7.32
CA ALA A 168 -34.56 -19.87 7.32
C ALA A 168 -35.98 -20.08 7.87
N ASP A 169 -36.41 -19.23 8.80
CA ASP A 169 -37.76 -19.23 9.39
C ASP A 169 -38.81 -18.51 8.50
N GLY A 170 -38.40 -17.95 7.35
CA GLY A 170 -39.29 -17.27 6.40
C GLY A 170 -39.71 -15.86 6.81
N ARG A 171 -39.00 -15.27 7.78
CA ARG A 171 -39.19 -13.90 8.29
C ARG A 171 -37.83 -13.18 8.35
N PRO A 172 -37.18 -12.94 7.20
CA PRO A 172 -35.83 -12.39 7.17
C PRO A 172 -35.76 -10.96 7.74
N VAL A 173 -34.54 -10.54 8.10
CA VAL A 173 -34.19 -9.13 8.20
C VAL A 173 -34.21 -8.57 6.78
N LEU A 174 -35.15 -7.67 6.52
CA LEU A 174 -35.50 -7.21 5.19
C LEU A 174 -34.97 -5.79 4.96
N LEU A 175 -34.21 -5.62 3.88
CA LEU A 175 -33.85 -4.33 3.32
C LEU A 175 -34.95 -3.91 2.34
N ALA A 176 -36.00 -3.29 2.86
CA ALA A 176 -37.21 -2.97 2.11
C ALA A 176 -37.00 -1.75 1.21
N TYR A 177 -37.32 -1.88 -0.08
CA TYR A 177 -37.27 -0.76 -1.04
C TYR A 177 -38.65 -0.22 -1.40
N GLY A 178 -39.73 -0.88 -0.96
CA GLY A 178 -41.09 -0.37 -1.16
C GLY A 178 -42.10 -0.86 -0.12
N VAL A 179 -43.25 -0.20 -0.10
CA VAL A 179 -44.33 -0.39 0.88
C VAL A 179 -45.71 -0.36 0.22
N GLY A 180 -46.69 -1.06 0.80
CA GLY A 180 -48.06 -1.14 0.30
C GLY A 180 -49.12 -1.38 1.38
N THR A 181 -50.38 -1.08 1.05
CA THR A 181 -51.55 -1.36 1.90
C THR A 181 -52.03 -2.80 1.76
N LEU A 182 -52.63 -3.36 2.83
CA LEU A 182 -53.17 -4.73 2.80
C LEU A 182 -54.29 -4.95 1.78
N ASP A 183 -55.01 -3.89 1.42
CA ASP A 183 -56.08 -3.94 0.40
C ASP A 183 -55.55 -3.80 -1.03
N GLY A 184 -54.23 -3.64 -1.21
CA GLY A 184 -53.55 -3.52 -2.49
C GLY A 184 -53.88 -2.25 -3.28
N LYS A 185 -54.58 -1.27 -2.68
CA LYS A 185 -54.94 -0.02 -3.37
C LYS A 185 -53.76 0.92 -3.56
N HIS A 186 -52.80 0.90 -2.63
CA HIS A 186 -51.60 1.73 -2.67
C HIS A 186 -50.38 0.83 -2.53
N ALA A 187 -49.41 1.03 -3.42
CA ALA A 187 -48.07 0.47 -3.33
C ALA A 187 -47.12 1.42 -4.05
N ALA A 188 -45.95 1.66 -3.47
CA ALA A 188 -44.93 2.54 -4.03
C ALA A 188 -43.53 2.17 -3.52
N PRO A 189 -42.47 2.50 -4.28
CA PRO A 189 -41.11 2.53 -3.78
C PRO A 189 -40.95 3.59 -2.67
N PHE A 190 -39.96 3.44 -1.81
CA PHE A 190 -39.56 4.51 -0.90
C PHE A 190 -38.90 5.67 -1.66
N VAL A 191 -38.89 6.87 -1.10
CA VAL A 191 -38.27 8.07 -1.68
C VAL A 191 -37.47 8.82 -0.63
N PHE A 192 -36.51 9.65 -1.07
CA PHE A 192 -35.81 10.56 -0.16
C PHE A 192 -36.75 11.64 0.39
N ASP A 193 -36.36 12.26 1.50
CA ASP A 193 -37.04 13.43 2.03
C ASP A 193 -36.95 14.62 1.06
N ALA A 194 -37.93 15.52 1.14
CA ALA A 194 -37.92 16.72 0.33
C ALA A 194 -36.91 17.75 0.83
N VAL A 195 -36.53 18.67 -0.07
CA VAL A 195 -35.58 19.76 0.21
C VAL A 195 -36.10 20.74 1.29
N GLY A 196 -37.41 20.92 1.41
CA GLY A 196 -38.04 21.85 2.35
C GLY A 196 -38.73 21.17 3.52
N GLU A 197 -38.62 21.76 4.71
CA GLU A 197 -39.35 21.30 5.91
C GLU A 197 -40.87 21.34 5.66
N GLY A 198 -41.52 20.17 5.72
CA GLY A 198 -42.95 20.01 5.44
C GLY A 198 -43.32 19.90 3.96
N GLU A 199 -42.32 19.81 3.07
CA GLU A 199 -42.50 19.42 1.67
C GLU A 199 -42.30 17.90 1.52
N HIS A 200 -42.78 17.33 0.41
CA HIS A 200 -42.62 15.90 0.11
C HIS A 200 -41.99 15.72 -1.27
N SER A 201 -41.10 14.73 -1.38
CA SER A 201 -40.44 14.41 -2.64
C SER A 201 -41.43 13.94 -3.70
N LEU A 202 -41.02 14.10 -4.95
CA LEU A 202 -41.75 13.50 -6.06
C LEU A 202 -41.84 11.98 -5.85
N GLY A 203 -43.05 11.41 -5.88
CA GLY A 203 -43.29 10.00 -5.55
C GLY A 203 -43.76 9.73 -4.11
N TYR A 204 -43.86 10.74 -3.26
CA TYR A 204 -44.48 10.56 -1.94
C TYR A 204 -45.98 10.24 -2.03
N VAL A 205 -46.41 9.24 -1.26
CA VAL A 205 -47.79 8.78 -1.11
C VAL A 205 -48.17 8.89 0.37
N PRO A 206 -49.03 9.85 0.76
CA PRO A 206 -49.39 10.09 2.16
C PRO A 206 -49.98 8.86 2.87
N GLU A 207 -50.70 8.00 2.14
CA GLU A 207 -51.26 6.77 2.69
C GLU A 207 -50.20 5.72 3.01
N LEU A 208 -48.99 5.82 2.46
CA LEU A 208 -47.90 4.85 2.64
C LEU A 208 -46.78 5.38 3.52
N ASP A 209 -46.66 6.70 3.67
CA ASP A 209 -45.57 7.35 4.40
C ASP A 209 -44.18 6.88 3.93
N ASN A 210 -44.02 6.89 2.60
CA ASN A 210 -42.90 6.26 1.91
C ASN A 210 -41.67 7.18 1.73
N GLU A 211 -41.47 8.18 2.59
CA GLU A 211 -40.26 9.03 2.60
C GLU A 211 -39.16 8.48 3.53
N ASP A 212 -38.08 9.23 3.80
CA ASP A 212 -36.92 8.81 4.61
C ASP A 212 -36.08 7.66 3.97
N GLY A 213 -35.80 7.83 2.67
CA GLY A 213 -34.74 7.13 1.93
C GLY A 213 -35.16 5.84 1.21
N CYS A 214 -34.44 5.49 0.13
CA CYS A 214 -34.85 4.42 -0.79
C CYS A 214 -34.80 2.98 -0.24
N ILE A 215 -34.12 2.74 0.89
CA ILE A 215 -34.04 1.42 1.55
C ILE A 215 -34.33 1.62 3.03
N ARG A 216 -35.30 0.90 3.58
CA ARG A 216 -35.67 0.91 5.00
C ARG A 216 -35.48 -0.46 5.65
N LEU A 217 -35.13 -0.46 6.92
CA LEU A 217 -34.98 -1.68 7.71
C LEU A 217 -36.35 -2.20 8.18
N VAL A 218 -36.65 -3.46 7.90
CA VAL A 218 -37.87 -4.15 8.35
C VAL A 218 -37.54 -5.54 8.90
N TYR A 219 -37.97 -5.86 10.11
CA TYR A 219 -37.73 -7.18 10.72
C TYR A 219 -38.78 -7.54 11.77
N ASP A 220 -38.88 -8.84 12.08
CA ASP A 220 -39.76 -9.36 13.12
C ASP A 220 -39.03 -9.32 14.48
N MET A 221 -39.40 -8.37 15.33
CA MET A 221 -38.80 -8.19 16.66
C MET A 221 -39.05 -9.40 17.58
N GLU A 222 -40.21 -10.04 17.50
CA GLU A 222 -40.54 -11.18 18.38
C GLU A 222 -39.71 -12.40 18.00
N ASN A 223 -39.54 -12.63 16.70
CA ASN A 223 -38.74 -13.75 16.19
C ASN A 223 -37.24 -13.57 16.51
N LEU A 224 -36.74 -12.33 16.43
CA LEU A 224 -35.36 -11.98 16.74
C LEU A 224 -35.10 -11.74 18.23
N GLY A 225 -36.14 -11.70 19.07
CA GLY A 225 -36.00 -11.47 20.51
C GLY A 225 -35.54 -10.05 20.88
N VAL A 226 -35.76 -9.07 20.00
CA VAL A 226 -35.35 -7.67 20.18
C VAL A 226 -36.31 -6.94 21.11
N GLY A 227 -35.76 -6.10 22.00
CA GLY A 227 -36.53 -5.36 23.01
C GLY A 227 -37.34 -4.20 22.42
N ALA A 228 -38.46 -3.85 23.07
CA ALA A 228 -39.37 -2.80 22.61
C ALA A 228 -38.80 -1.35 22.64
N VAL A 229 -37.58 -1.14 23.16
CA VAL A 229 -36.87 0.15 23.20
C VAL A 229 -36.03 0.40 21.95
N ASP A 230 -35.76 -0.63 21.16
CA ASP A 230 -34.88 -0.61 19.99
C ASP A 230 -35.69 -0.51 18.68
N ARG A 231 -36.82 0.23 18.71
CA ARG A 231 -37.71 0.37 17.56
C ARG A 231 -37.13 1.38 16.58
N VAL A 232 -36.61 0.89 15.46
CA VAL A 232 -36.13 1.77 14.40
C VAL A 232 -36.73 1.34 13.06
N PHE A 233 -37.51 2.23 12.46
CA PHE A 233 -37.99 2.13 11.09
C PHE A 233 -37.49 3.36 10.34
N THR A 234 -36.30 3.25 9.79
CA THR A 234 -35.59 4.34 9.11
C THR A 234 -34.74 3.79 7.98
N ASN A 235 -34.11 4.68 7.22
CA ASN A 235 -33.24 4.32 6.12
C ASN A 235 -32.02 3.50 6.56
N VAL A 236 -31.57 2.59 5.68
CA VAL A 236 -30.26 1.92 5.79
C VAL A 236 -29.44 2.27 4.56
N ALA A 237 -28.19 2.69 4.77
CA ALA A 237 -27.24 2.98 3.72
C ALA A 237 -25.89 2.28 3.91
N TYR A 238 -25.59 1.77 5.10
CA TYR A 238 -24.36 1.04 5.37
C TYR A 238 -24.62 -0.25 6.13
N ILE A 239 -23.90 -1.29 5.72
CA ILE A 239 -23.85 -2.60 6.34
C ILE A 239 -22.41 -2.81 6.76
N TYR A 240 -22.10 -2.55 8.03
CA TYR A 240 -20.75 -2.73 8.57
C TYR A 240 -20.65 -4.14 9.17
N VAL A 241 -19.83 -5.00 8.57
CA VAL A 241 -19.65 -6.39 9.01
C VAL A 241 -18.44 -6.46 9.93
N SER A 242 -18.70 -6.77 11.20
CA SER A 242 -17.69 -6.81 12.26
C SER A 242 -17.27 -8.25 12.58
N GLU A 243 -16.06 -8.37 13.11
CA GLU A 243 -15.56 -9.58 13.76
C GLU A 243 -16.18 -9.74 15.16
N GLU A 244 -16.02 -10.91 15.79
CA GLU A 244 -16.51 -11.14 17.17
C GLU A 244 -15.80 -10.23 18.19
N SER A 245 -14.55 -9.88 17.92
CA SER A 245 -13.72 -9.00 18.74
C SER A 245 -12.80 -8.17 17.86
N GLU A 246 -12.61 -6.90 18.21
CA GLU A 246 -11.70 -5.97 17.54
C GLU A 246 -10.41 -5.79 18.37
N PRO A 247 -9.26 -5.53 17.72
CA PRO A 247 -7.97 -5.45 18.41
C PRO A 247 -7.76 -4.17 19.23
N GLY A 248 -8.57 -3.12 19.02
CA GLY A 248 -8.30 -1.79 19.56
C GLY A 248 -7.53 -0.91 18.57
N PHE A 249 -7.47 0.39 18.82
CA PHE A 249 -6.76 1.32 17.94
C PHE A 249 -5.23 1.21 18.05
N LYS A 250 -4.69 0.85 19.21
CA LYS A 250 -3.24 0.86 19.46
C LYS A 250 -2.56 -0.40 18.97
N HIS A 251 -1.35 -0.24 18.46
CA HIS A 251 -0.53 -1.38 18.08
C HIS A 251 -0.19 -2.27 19.29
N THR A 252 0.00 -1.65 20.46
CA THR A 252 0.37 -2.37 21.69
C THR A 252 -0.75 -3.20 22.33
N GLU A 253 -1.98 -3.12 21.82
CA GLU A 253 -3.15 -3.78 22.43
C GLU A 253 -3.41 -5.19 21.84
N ALA A 254 -2.80 -5.52 20.70
CA ALA A 254 -3.02 -6.80 20.03
C ALA A 254 -1.71 -7.40 19.49
N GLU A 255 -1.46 -8.67 19.78
CA GLU A 255 -0.23 -9.41 19.42
C GLU A 255 0.13 -9.35 17.92
N ALA A 256 -0.87 -9.32 17.04
CA ALA A 256 -0.66 -9.21 15.59
C ALA A 256 -0.09 -7.85 15.16
N PHE A 257 -0.27 -6.82 15.98
CA PHE A 257 0.18 -5.44 15.78
C PHE A 257 1.30 -5.03 16.75
N ASP A 258 1.49 -5.71 17.88
CA ASP A 258 2.56 -5.43 18.83
C ASP A 258 3.90 -6.01 18.34
N VAL A 259 4.37 -5.48 17.21
CA VAL A 259 5.60 -5.90 16.54
C VAL A 259 6.45 -4.66 16.22
N SER A 260 7.76 -4.80 16.36
CA SER A 260 8.72 -3.68 16.29
C SER A 260 8.60 -2.82 15.03
N ARG A 261 8.26 -3.42 13.88
CA ARG A 261 8.05 -2.66 12.63
C ARG A 261 6.97 -1.57 12.75
N TYR A 262 6.00 -1.73 13.64
CA TYR A 262 4.97 -0.71 13.89
C TYR A 262 5.28 0.08 15.16
N THR A 263 5.52 -0.61 16.28
CA THR A 263 5.63 0.02 17.60
C THR A 263 6.94 0.80 17.78
N ASP A 264 8.02 0.37 17.15
CA ASP A 264 9.33 1.05 17.22
C ASP A 264 9.61 1.92 15.99
N TYR A 265 8.58 2.16 15.16
CA TYR A 265 8.65 3.12 14.07
C TYR A 265 8.90 4.52 14.62
N ILE A 266 9.92 5.21 14.08
CA ILE A 266 10.39 6.50 14.60
C ILE A 266 9.68 7.65 13.87
N VAL A 267 9.11 8.57 14.63
CA VAL A 267 8.60 9.86 14.15
C VAL A 267 9.47 10.97 14.73
N THR A 268 10.09 11.76 13.83
CA THR A 268 10.98 12.86 14.18
C THR A 268 10.21 14.18 14.23
N PHE A 269 10.43 14.98 15.28
CA PHE A 269 9.88 16.32 15.44
C PHE A 269 11.01 17.33 15.52
N ARG A 270 11.08 18.29 14.59
CA ARG A 270 12.13 19.33 14.57
C ARG A 270 11.65 20.69 14.07
N GLY A 271 12.59 21.62 13.92
CA GLY A 271 12.38 22.95 13.32
C GLY A 271 12.46 24.09 14.33
N ALA A 272 12.56 25.31 13.80
CA ALA A 272 12.77 26.52 14.59
C ALA A 272 11.67 26.80 15.63
N GLY A 273 10.47 26.26 15.44
CA GLY A 273 9.35 26.36 16.39
C GLY A 273 9.53 25.52 17.65
N LEU A 274 10.33 24.45 17.59
CA LEU A 274 10.71 23.63 18.74
C LEU A 274 12.08 24.04 19.30
N GLY A 275 13.01 24.45 18.43
CA GLY A 275 14.37 24.83 18.84
C GLY A 275 15.32 23.64 19.03
N TYR A 276 14.86 22.44 18.68
CA TYR A 276 15.60 21.18 18.76
C TYR A 276 14.88 20.07 17.99
N GLU A 277 15.51 18.90 17.93
CA GLU A 277 14.91 17.66 17.43
C GLU A 277 14.61 16.69 18.59
N ILE A 278 13.47 16.00 18.49
CA ILE A 278 13.05 14.89 19.36
C ILE A 278 12.60 13.74 18.46
N ASP A 279 13.08 12.54 18.74
CA ASP A 279 12.68 11.30 18.07
C ASP A 279 11.83 10.45 19.03
N LEU A 280 10.59 10.12 18.64
CA LEU A 280 9.70 9.26 19.42
C LEU A 280 9.30 8.03 18.61
N THR A 281 9.21 6.88 19.27
CA THR A 281 8.59 5.71 18.66
C THR A 281 7.07 5.80 18.69
N VAL A 282 6.37 5.07 17.82
CA VAL A 282 4.91 4.96 17.86
C VAL A 282 4.42 4.47 19.21
N ARG A 283 5.11 3.50 19.84
CA ARG A 283 4.79 3.06 21.22
C ARG A 283 4.80 4.23 22.20
N GLN A 284 5.85 5.06 22.17
CA GLN A 284 5.96 6.23 23.04
C GLN A 284 4.86 7.26 22.77
N LEU A 285 4.41 7.40 21.52
CA LEU A 285 3.28 8.27 21.16
C LEU A 285 1.95 7.69 21.63
N GLU A 286 1.71 6.38 21.44
CA GLU A 286 0.51 5.67 21.90
C GLU A 286 0.39 5.69 23.43
N ASP A 287 1.50 5.64 24.16
CA ASP A 287 1.55 5.72 25.63
C ASP A 287 1.08 7.09 26.18
N LEU A 288 1.09 8.15 25.36
CA LEU A 288 0.55 9.48 25.74
C LEU A 288 -0.97 9.55 25.66
N VAL A 289 -1.63 8.56 25.05
CA VAL A 289 -3.09 8.47 25.01
C VAL A 289 -3.53 7.54 26.14
N ILE A 290 -4.13 8.09 27.19
CA ILE A 290 -4.49 7.32 28.38
C ILE A 290 -6.01 7.14 28.44
N HIS A 291 -6.46 5.90 28.65
CA HIS A 291 -7.86 5.55 28.80
C HIS A 291 -8.24 5.31 30.27
N ASP A 292 -9.48 5.67 30.63
CA ASP A 292 -10.16 5.24 31.85
C ASP A 292 -11.43 4.42 31.50
N SER A 293 -12.34 4.22 32.47
CA SER A 293 -13.56 3.44 32.23
C SER A 293 -14.55 4.10 31.26
N ASP A 294 -14.41 5.39 31.01
CA ASP A 294 -15.31 6.20 30.18
C ASP A 294 -14.69 6.56 28.81
N GLY A 295 -13.46 6.10 28.52
CA GLY A 295 -12.74 6.34 27.27
C GLY A 295 -11.42 7.09 27.48
N ILE A 296 -11.00 7.91 26.52
CA ILE A 296 -9.80 8.74 26.66
C ILE A 296 -9.98 9.75 27.80
N ILE A 297 -8.99 9.86 28.68
CA ILE A 297 -9.03 10.78 29.82
C ILE A 297 -9.12 12.24 29.32
N PRO A 298 -10.15 13.01 29.72
CA PRO A 298 -10.29 14.40 29.32
C PRO A 298 -9.12 15.28 29.79
N GLY A 299 -8.71 16.22 28.94
CA GLY A 299 -7.64 17.19 29.24
C GLY A 299 -6.23 16.72 28.87
N GLY A 300 -6.05 15.45 28.49
CA GLY A 300 -4.81 14.95 27.91
C GLY A 300 -4.59 15.31 26.44
N ILE A 301 -3.57 14.70 25.86
CA ILE A 301 -3.15 14.87 24.45
C ILE A 301 -4.01 14.00 23.51
N GLY A 302 -4.52 12.86 24.01
CA GLY A 302 -5.35 11.95 23.22
C GLY A 302 -6.66 12.55 22.73
N TYR A 303 -7.09 12.10 21.55
CA TYR A 303 -8.37 12.44 20.94
C TYR A 303 -8.88 11.26 20.12
N ALA A 304 -10.18 10.98 20.19
CA ALA A 304 -10.87 9.99 19.36
C ALA A 304 -12.23 10.52 18.96
N ASP A 305 -12.56 10.40 17.67
CA ASP A 305 -13.85 10.83 17.13
C ASP A 305 -14.04 10.29 15.70
N ASP A 306 -15.25 10.48 15.18
CA ASP A 306 -15.62 10.18 13.81
C ASP A 306 -15.35 11.39 12.91
N TYR A 307 -14.57 11.20 11.85
CA TYR A 307 -14.24 12.25 10.90
C TYR A 307 -15.01 12.05 9.60
N SER A 308 -15.74 13.08 9.16
CA SER A 308 -16.30 13.12 7.79
C SER A 308 -15.18 13.36 6.78
N LEU A 309 -15.01 12.45 5.84
CA LEU A 309 -13.96 12.47 4.84
C LEU A 309 -14.59 12.48 3.44
N ALA A 310 -13.97 13.23 2.54
CA ALA A 310 -14.29 13.12 1.12
C ALA A 310 -13.02 12.84 0.31
N ASN A 311 -13.14 11.89 -0.60
CA ASN A 311 -12.26 11.77 -1.74
C ASN A 311 -12.87 12.51 -2.93
N ASN A 312 -12.12 12.65 -4.02
CA ASN A 312 -12.64 13.24 -5.26
C ASN A 312 -13.84 12.49 -5.87
N ALA A 313 -14.17 11.29 -5.38
CA ALA A 313 -15.20 10.40 -5.94
C ALA A 313 -16.36 10.07 -4.99
N TYR A 314 -16.16 10.09 -3.66
CA TYR A 314 -17.19 9.72 -2.69
C TYR A 314 -16.87 10.23 -1.27
N TRP A 315 -17.89 10.23 -0.41
CA TRP A 315 -17.81 10.59 1.00
C TRP A 315 -17.87 9.36 1.90
N TYR A 316 -17.15 9.39 3.00
CA TYR A 316 -17.09 8.32 3.99
C TYR A 316 -16.83 8.89 5.38
N VAL A 317 -17.14 8.14 6.42
CA VAL A 317 -16.84 8.51 7.81
C VAL A 317 -16.08 7.36 8.44
N ASN A 318 -14.95 7.68 9.04
CA ASN A 318 -14.16 6.71 9.79
C ASN A 318 -13.92 7.27 11.19
N SER A 319 -13.91 6.37 12.16
CA SER A 319 -13.48 6.63 13.51
C SER A 319 -11.96 6.59 13.58
N PHE A 320 -11.34 7.57 14.23
CA PHE A 320 -9.89 7.60 14.41
C PHE A 320 -9.57 7.83 15.89
N GLU A 321 -8.45 7.26 16.32
CA GLU A 321 -7.83 7.57 17.60
C GLU A 321 -6.37 7.99 17.37
N GLY A 322 -5.92 8.99 18.13
CA GLY A 322 -4.58 9.54 17.97
C GLY A 322 -4.27 10.67 18.96
N LEU A 323 -3.24 11.44 18.61
CA LEU A 323 -2.79 12.60 19.37
C LEU A 323 -3.24 13.91 18.70
N ASP A 324 -3.83 14.81 19.47
CA ASP A 324 -4.05 16.20 19.04
C ASP A 324 -2.70 16.85 18.74
N LEU A 325 -2.45 17.14 17.46
CA LEU A 325 -1.15 17.62 16.98
C LEU A 325 -0.73 18.93 17.65
N TYR A 326 -1.67 19.85 17.91
CA TYR A 326 -1.34 21.12 18.54
C TYR A 326 -0.86 20.92 19.99
N LYS A 327 -1.58 20.09 20.74
CA LYS A 327 -1.19 19.73 22.11
C LYS A 327 0.11 18.95 22.15
N LEU A 328 0.31 18.00 21.24
CA LEU A 328 1.56 17.25 21.13
C LEU A 328 2.74 18.19 20.90
N LEU A 329 2.63 19.13 19.95
CA LEU A 329 3.71 20.09 19.69
C LEU A 329 3.99 20.99 20.91
N MET A 330 2.96 21.41 21.66
CA MET A 330 3.16 22.13 22.94
C MET A 330 3.82 21.25 24.01
N TYR A 331 3.42 19.98 24.12
CA TYR A 331 4.05 19.00 25.01
C TYR A 331 5.54 18.84 24.72
N LEU A 332 5.90 18.84 23.44
CA LEU A 332 7.28 18.79 22.96
C LEU A 332 8.02 20.13 23.07
N GLY A 333 7.37 21.22 23.51
CA GLY A 333 8.01 22.50 23.84
C GLY A 333 7.77 23.64 22.85
N MET A 334 6.87 23.49 21.89
CA MET A 334 6.40 24.60 21.05
C MET A 334 5.66 25.65 21.90
N ASP A 335 5.93 26.94 21.69
CA ASP A 335 5.14 28.02 22.31
C ASP A 335 3.65 27.92 21.89
N SER A 336 2.73 28.27 22.79
CA SER A 336 1.31 28.38 22.41
C SER A 336 1.09 29.50 21.38
N ALA A 337 0.07 29.37 20.53
CA ALA A 337 -0.31 30.41 19.56
C ALA A 337 -0.52 31.80 20.22
N GLU A 338 -1.08 31.82 21.44
CA GLU A 338 -1.21 33.03 22.25
C GLU A 338 0.15 33.65 22.59
N SER A 339 1.10 32.82 23.04
CA SER A 339 2.46 33.26 23.41
C SER A 339 3.27 33.73 22.20
N MET A 340 3.11 33.06 21.06
CA MET A 340 3.72 33.48 19.78
C MET A 340 3.16 34.81 19.27
N GLY A 341 1.88 35.08 19.55
CA GLY A 341 1.11 36.15 18.95
C GLY A 341 0.65 35.83 17.52
N LEU A 342 -0.53 36.33 17.17
CA LEU A 342 -1.27 35.98 15.94
C LEU A 342 -0.44 36.04 14.65
N GLN A 343 0.39 37.07 14.49
CA GLN A 343 1.19 37.23 13.27
C GLN A 343 2.22 36.10 13.09
N LYS A 344 2.94 35.74 14.17
CA LYS A 344 3.95 34.68 14.12
C LYS A 344 3.27 33.32 13.97
N ALA A 345 2.22 33.05 14.74
CA ALA A 345 1.47 31.80 14.69
C ALA A 345 0.92 31.47 13.28
N ARG A 346 0.49 32.49 12.53
CA ARG A 346 0.02 32.33 11.13
C ARG A 346 1.12 32.03 10.12
N THR A 347 2.36 32.38 10.42
CA THR A 347 3.51 32.21 9.52
C THR A 347 4.40 31.04 9.91
N THR A 348 4.27 30.53 11.13
CA THR A 348 4.92 29.29 11.54
C THR A 348 4.08 28.12 11.04
N LEU A 349 4.55 27.49 9.96
CA LEU A 349 3.90 26.34 9.34
C LEU A 349 4.44 25.03 9.93
N VAL A 350 3.59 24.01 9.95
CA VAL A 350 3.93 22.62 10.24
C VAL A 350 3.91 21.86 8.93
N HIS A 351 5.07 21.30 8.59
CA HIS A 351 5.30 20.50 7.39
C HIS A 351 5.41 19.01 7.77
N PHE A 352 4.99 18.14 6.88
CA PHE A 352 5.04 16.69 7.05
C PHE A 352 5.91 16.06 5.98
N ILE A 353 6.74 15.10 6.36
CA ILE A 353 7.58 14.32 5.43
C ILE A 353 7.23 12.84 5.62
N ALA A 354 6.96 12.17 4.50
CA ALA A 354 6.74 10.73 4.49
C ALA A 354 8.06 9.95 4.55
N ALA A 355 8.01 8.65 4.83
CA ALA A 355 9.16 7.76 5.00
C ALA A 355 10.09 7.68 3.78
N ASP A 356 9.61 8.03 2.59
CA ASP A 356 10.40 8.11 1.34
C ASP A 356 11.12 9.46 1.16
N GLY A 357 10.97 10.38 2.12
CA GLY A 357 11.53 11.72 2.10
C GLY A 357 10.72 12.73 1.29
N VAL A 358 9.52 12.37 0.81
CA VAL A 358 8.66 13.28 0.05
C VAL A 358 7.84 14.15 1.01
N PRO A 359 7.88 15.48 0.85
CA PRO A 359 7.04 16.38 1.65
C PRO A 359 5.57 16.29 1.20
N SER A 360 4.66 16.35 2.18
CA SER A 360 3.22 16.49 1.91
C SER A 360 2.90 17.86 1.28
N SER A 361 1.90 17.89 0.40
CA SER A 361 1.32 19.13 -0.10
C SER A 361 0.51 19.87 0.96
N GLU A 362 -0.03 19.16 1.94
CA GLU A 362 -0.77 19.76 3.07
C GLU A 362 0.18 20.28 4.15
N THR A 363 -0.11 21.49 4.61
CA THR A 363 0.62 22.15 5.69
C THR A 363 -0.35 22.97 6.54
N PHE A 364 -0.08 23.10 7.84
CA PHE A 364 -0.95 23.84 8.75
C PHE A 364 -0.17 24.90 9.50
N SER A 365 -0.72 26.11 9.65
CA SER A 365 -0.12 27.10 10.53
C SER A 365 -0.40 26.79 12.00
N VAL A 366 0.45 27.25 12.91
CA VAL A 366 0.19 27.10 14.37
C VAL A 366 -1.14 27.77 14.77
N ASP A 367 -1.54 28.87 14.12
CA ASP A 367 -2.85 29.52 14.33
C ASP A 367 -4.02 28.61 13.93
N THR A 368 -3.86 27.90 12.81
CA THR A 368 -4.82 26.91 12.28
C THR A 368 -4.96 25.74 13.25
N LEU A 369 -3.84 25.16 13.69
CA LEU A 369 -3.82 24.04 14.63
C LEU A 369 -4.42 24.40 16.00
N ALA A 370 -4.20 25.64 16.47
CA ALA A 370 -4.78 26.13 17.72
C ALA A 370 -6.29 26.40 17.67
N SER A 371 -6.91 26.35 16.49
CA SER A 371 -8.31 26.71 16.25
C SER A 371 -9.09 25.54 15.65
N PRO A 372 -9.32 24.43 16.39
CA PRO A 372 -9.93 23.23 15.85
C PRO A 372 -11.36 23.45 15.33
N ASP A 373 -12.05 24.50 15.78
CA ASP A 373 -13.40 24.90 15.32
C ASP A 373 -13.48 25.20 13.80
N ILE A 374 -12.35 25.42 13.13
CA ILE A 374 -12.34 25.61 11.68
C ILE A 374 -12.51 24.30 10.91
N PHE A 375 -12.25 23.17 11.56
CA PHE A 375 -12.40 21.84 11.00
C PHE A 375 -13.73 21.28 11.48
N GLY A 376 -14.56 20.94 10.50
CA GLY A 376 -15.92 20.48 10.73
C GLY A 376 -16.17 19.07 10.25
N PHE A 377 -17.25 18.53 10.80
CA PHE A 377 -17.94 17.35 10.33
C PHE A 377 -19.12 17.79 9.49
N TYR A 378 -19.16 17.34 8.24
CA TYR A 378 -20.24 17.64 7.31
C TYR A 378 -21.00 16.37 6.97
N ASN A 379 -22.33 16.47 6.99
CA ASN A 379 -23.19 15.47 6.38
C ASN A 379 -23.34 15.78 4.90
N ARG A 380 -23.21 14.76 4.05
CA ARG A 380 -23.45 14.94 2.62
C ARG A 380 -24.94 15.25 2.42
N ASN A 381 -25.22 16.35 1.75
CA ASN A 381 -26.61 16.74 1.48
C ASN A 381 -27.22 15.82 0.42
N ALA A 382 -28.46 15.37 0.61
CA ALA A 382 -29.16 14.53 -0.37
C ALA A 382 -29.39 15.24 -1.73
N ALA A 383 -29.40 16.57 -1.75
CA ALA A 383 -29.45 17.38 -2.98
C ALA A 383 -28.08 17.49 -3.70
N ASP A 384 -26.99 17.00 -3.08
CA ASP A 384 -25.67 16.96 -3.71
C ASP A 384 -25.51 15.72 -4.59
N HIS A 385 -25.91 15.91 -5.84
CA HIS A 385 -25.84 14.91 -6.90
C HIS A 385 -24.40 14.58 -7.35
N GLY A 386 -23.37 15.27 -6.83
CA GLY A 386 -21.98 15.08 -7.23
C GLY A 386 -21.62 15.66 -8.61
N ASP A 387 -22.52 16.45 -9.20
CA ASP A 387 -22.35 17.11 -10.51
C ASP A 387 -21.81 18.56 -10.38
N GLY A 388 -21.49 18.98 -9.16
CA GLY A 388 -21.01 20.33 -8.85
C GLY A 388 -22.09 21.42 -8.90
N SER A 389 -23.37 21.06 -9.08
CA SER A 389 -24.47 22.02 -9.12
C SER A 389 -24.97 22.44 -7.73
N TYR A 390 -24.73 21.60 -6.72
CA TYR A 390 -25.12 21.88 -5.34
C TYR A 390 -24.29 23.01 -4.72
N VAL A 391 -24.97 23.93 -4.03
CA VAL A 391 -24.34 25.04 -3.31
C VAL A 391 -24.50 24.79 -1.83
N PRO A 392 -23.41 24.41 -1.12
CA PRO A 392 -23.47 24.09 0.30
C PRO A 392 -23.91 25.28 1.16
N THR A 393 -24.57 24.98 2.27
CA THR A 393 -25.01 25.94 3.29
C THR A 393 -24.45 25.58 4.66
N ASN A 394 -24.56 26.51 5.61
CA ASN A 394 -24.14 26.23 7.00
C ASN A 394 -24.96 25.14 7.69
N ALA A 395 -26.10 24.72 7.11
CA ALA A 395 -26.88 23.60 7.64
C ALA A 395 -26.25 22.25 7.32
N ASP A 396 -25.31 22.18 6.36
CA ASP A 396 -24.59 20.94 6.03
C ASP A 396 -23.46 20.63 7.02
N LEU A 397 -23.07 21.62 7.83
CA LEU A 397 -22.08 21.50 8.89
C LEU A 397 -22.78 21.06 10.18
N GLU A 398 -22.46 19.86 10.66
CA GLU A 398 -23.07 19.27 11.85
C GLU A 398 -22.31 19.65 13.12
N ASP A 399 -20.98 19.52 13.07
CA ASP A 399 -20.13 19.76 14.23
C ASP A 399 -18.78 20.36 13.83
N THR A 400 -18.10 20.95 14.80
CA THR A 400 -16.79 21.59 14.67
C THR A 400 -15.92 21.28 15.88
N GLY A 401 -14.61 21.52 15.78
CA GLY A 401 -13.70 21.30 16.90
C GLY A 401 -12.82 20.06 16.72
N TYR A 402 -12.70 19.56 15.49
CA TYR A 402 -11.87 18.42 15.13
C TYR A 402 -10.40 18.86 15.02
N PRO A 403 -9.50 18.41 15.91
CA PRO A 403 -8.08 18.74 15.77
C PRO A 403 -7.49 18.08 14.51
N VAL A 404 -6.35 18.60 14.06
CA VAL A 404 -5.47 17.81 13.19
C VAL A 404 -4.89 16.70 14.06
N LEU A 405 -5.17 15.45 13.67
CA LEU A 405 -4.91 14.26 14.45
C LEU A 405 -3.70 13.51 13.89
N LEU A 406 -2.77 13.17 14.77
CA LEU A 406 -1.73 12.21 14.53
C LEU A 406 -2.28 10.81 14.88
N ALA A 407 -2.86 10.13 13.90
CA ALA A 407 -3.67 8.93 14.07
C ALA A 407 -2.87 7.64 13.90
N TYR A 408 -2.97 6.73 14.87
CA TYR A 408 -2.32 5.40 14.84
C TYR A 408 -3.28 4.25 14.51
N GLY A 409 -4.59 4.52 14.46
CA GLY A 409 -5.58 3.52 14.05
C GLY A 409 -6.84 4.12 13.43
N VAL A 410 -7.64 3.25 12.82
CA VAL A 410 -8.89 3.55 12.14
C VAL A 410 -9.94 2.48 12.46
N ASN A 411 -11.18 2.90 12.74
CA ASN A 411 -12.32 2.03 13.02
C ASN A 411 -12.00 0.89 14.01
N ASN A 412 -11.26 1.21 15.09
CA ASN A 412 -10.83 0.28 16.14
C ASN A 412 -9.80 -0.80 15.70
N TYR A 413 -9.03 -0.51 14.65
CA TYR A 413 -7.89 -1.29 14.19
C TYR A 413 -6.63 -0.41 14.06
N PRO A 414 -5.44 -0.88 14.44
CA PRO A 414 -4.21 -0.13 14.23
C PRO A 414 -3.83 -0.07 12.74
N TYR A 415 -3.03 0.92 12.36
CA TYR A 415 -2.54 1.04 10.98
C TYR A 415 -1.37 0.10 10.67
N THR A 416 -1.47 -0.70 9.61
CA THR A 416 -0.31 -1.38 9.04
C THR A 416 0.49 -0.45 8.13
N ILE A 417 1.73 -0.83 7.79
CA ILE A 417 2.54 -0.08 6.84
C ILE A 417 2.08 -0.45 5.42
N GLN A 418 2.17 -1.73 5.09
CA GLN A 418 1.91 -2.23 3.74
C GLN A 418 0.63 -3.04 3.68
N LYS A 419 0.06 -3.17 2.47
CA LYS A 419 -1.08 -4.07 2.21
C LYS A 419 -0.68 -5.56 2.27
N THR A 420 0.61 -5.84 2.16
CA THR A 420 1.21 -7.18 2.28
C THR A 420 1.46 -7.59 3.74
N ASP A 421 1.26 -6.68 4.68
CA ASP A 421 1.45 -6.97 6.09
C ASP A 421 0.41 -8.01 6.56
N PRO A 422 0.80 -9.02 7.37
CA PRO A 422 -0.14 -10.07 7.82
C PRO A 422 -1.35 -9.56 8.60
N ALA A 423 -1.23 -8.38 9.23
CA ALA A 423 -2.28 -7.74 10.02
C ALA A 423 -3.16 -6.77 9.20
N TYR A 424 -2.92 -6.66 7.89
CA TYR A 424 -3.68 -5.77 7.01
C TYR A 424 -5.12 -6.26 6.86
N VAL A 425 -6.06 -5.34 6.99
CA VAL A 425 -7.50 -5.58 6.85
C VAL A 425 -8.00 -4.78 5.66
N SER A 426 -8.20 -5.47 4.54
CA SER A 426 -8.56 -4.87 3.26
C SER A 426 -9.91 -4.14 3.28
N GLY A 427 -10.91 -4.69 3.98
CA GLY A 427 -12.22 -4.05 4.16
C GLY A 427 -12.19 -2.70 4.88
N LEU A 428 -11.11 -2.42 5.64
CA LEU A 428 -10.86 -1.13 6.29
C LEU A 428 -9.79 -0.29 5.57
N SER A 429 -8.98 -0.91 4.72
CA SER A 429 -7.83 -0.28 4.07
C SER A 429 -6.87 0.38 5.07
N ASN A 430 -6.63 -0.27 6.21
CA ASN A 430 -5.81 0.23 7.33
C ASN A 430 -4.29 0.20 7.06
N SER A 431 -3.83 0.31 5.81
CA SER A 431 -2.39 0.38 5.46
C SER A 431 -1.83 1.81 5.63
N GLY A 432 -0.67 2.17 5.06
CA GLY A 432 -0.22 3.57 4.99
C GLY A 432 0.18 4.20 6.33
N GLY A 433 0.37 3.40 7.38
CA GLY A 433 0.82 3.82 8.71
C GLY A 433 2.31 3.54 8.95
N PRO A 434 2.70 3.24 10.22
CA PRO A 434 1.84 3.04 11.39
C PRO A 434 1.24 4.33 11.96
N MET A 435 1.65 5.49 11.43
CA MET A 435 1.11 6.79 11.81
C MET A 435 0.66 7.57 10.56
N ARG A 436 -0.52 8.20 10.66
CA ARG A 436 -1.08 9.07 9.63
C ARG A 436 -1.45 10.45 10.19
N VAL A 437 -1.56 11.44 9.31
CA VAL A 437 -2.16 12.74 9.66
C VAL A 437 -3.57 12.81 9.09
N VAL A 438 -4.56 12.95 9.97
CA VAL A 438 -5.98 13.02 9.65
C VAL A 438 -6.55 14.35 10.14
N PHE A 439 -7.49 14.94 9.42
CA PHE A 439 -8.07 16.23 9.79
C PHE A 439 -9.49 16.38 9.25
N GLY A 440 -10.31 17.17 9.94
CA GLY A 440 -11.68 17.48 9.53
C GLY A 440 -11.73 18.36 8.28
N LYS A 441 -12.94 18.67 7.82
CA LYS A 441 -13.14 19.47 6.61
C LYS A 441 -13.19 20.95 6.95
N THR A 442 -12.41 21.78 6.26
CA THR A 442 -12.49 23.25 6.40
C THR A 442 -13.70 23.84 5.68
N GLN A 443 -14.24 23.09 4.72
CA GLN A 443 -15.44 23.40 3.95
C GLN A 443 -16.04 22.11 3.38
N TYR A 444 -17.33 22.14 3.04
CA TYR A 444 -18.07 20.99 2.52
C TYR A 444 -17.36 20.26 1.36
N ASN A 445 -16.83 20.99 0.37
CA ASN A 445 -16.16 20.37 -0.79
C ASN A 445 -14.65 20.04 -0.56
N HIS A 446 -14.14 20.15 0.67
CA HIS A 446 -12.73 19.84 0.94
C HIS A 446 -12.47 18.32 0.82
N ALA A 447 -11.58 17.92 -0.09
CA ALA A 447 -11.17 16.52 -0.30
C ALA A 447 -10.14 16.02 0.74
N ASN A 448 -10.43 16.25 2.02
CA ASN A 448 -9.54 15.91 3.14
C ASN A 448 -9.20 14.41 3.24
N GLY A 449 -10.06 13.52 2.73
CA GLY A 449 -9.77 12.07 2.70
C GLY A 449 -8.59 11.71 1.79
N SER A 450 -8.47 12.40 0.66
CA SER A 450 -7.38 12.19 -0.31
C SER A 450 -6.08 12.88 0.11
N ASN A 451 -6.16 13.84 1.03
CA ASN A 451 -5.03 14.67 1.47
C ASN A 451 -4.48 14.25 2.84
N GLN A 452 -4.87 13.08 3.35
CA GLN A 452 -4.25 12.49 4.54
C GLN A 452 -2.77 12.19 4.28
N VAL A 453 -1.91 12.48 5.27
CA VAL A 453 -0.50 12.11 5.17
C VAL A 453 -0.34 10.66 5.60
N GLN A 454 0.18 9.82 4.72
CA GLN A 454 0.50 8.42 4.97
C GLN A 454 2.01 8.25 5.16
N PHE A 455 2.41 7.18 5.84
CA PHE A 455 3.82 6.85 6.11
C PHE A 455 4.58 7.99 6.78
N LEU A 456 3.95 8.70 7.70
CA LEU A 456 4.53 9.89 8.31
C LEU A 456 5.84 9.55 9.04
N SER A 457 6.91 10.25 8.71
CA SER A 457 8.24 10.06 9.31
C SER A 457 8.78 11.30 10.01
N GLU A 458 8.57 12.50 9.46
CA GLU A 458 9.06 13.74 10.07
C GLU A 458 7.98 14.84 10.13
N LEU A 459 7.99 15.63 11.20
CA LEU A 459 7.25 16.87 11.34
C LEU A 459 8.21 18.03 11.58
N ILE A 460 8.09 19.08 10.77
CA ILE A 460 8.94 20.28 10.85
C ILE A 460 8.07 21.48 11.22
N VAL A 461 8.36 22.11 12.35
CA VAL A 461 7.65 23.30 12.85
C VAL A 461 8.47 24.55 12.56
N GLY A 462 7.99 25.38 11.61
CA GLY A 462 8.65 26.60 11.17
C GLY A 462 9.78 26.33 10.17
N GLU A 463 10.87 27.08 10.28
CA GLU A 463 12.05 26.88 9.43
C GLU A 463 12.71 25.53 9.75
N ASP A 464 13.08 24.79 8.71
CA ASP A 464 13.78 23.52 8.87
C ASP A 464 15.23 23.78 9.34
N ILE A 465 15.55 23.28 10.53
CA ILE A 465 16.87 23.38 11.14
C ILE A 465 17.27 21.98 11.59
N LEU A 466 18.41 21.51 11.07
CA LEU A 466 18.98 20.19 11.34
C LEU A 466 19.73 20.19 12.67
N TYR A 467 18.97 20.21 13.76
CA TYR A 467 19.51 20.25 15.13
C TYR A 467 20.34 19.03 15.51
N ASN A 468 20.12 17.90 14.83
CA ASN A 468 20.78 16.62 14.97
C ASN A 468 22.19 16.55 14.33
N THR A 469 22.67 17.62 13.69
CA THR A 469 24.00 17.68 13.05
C THR A 469 24.91 18.69 13.72
N HIS A 470 26.23 18.51 13.63
CA HIS A 470 27.22 19.49 14.05
C HIS A 470 27.35 20.62 13.01
N GLN A 471 27.34 20.29 11.72
CA GLN A 471 27.57 21.24 10.64
C GLN A 471 26.45 22.28 10.53
N TYR A 472 25.20 21.88 10.75
CA TYR A 472 24.03 22.73 10.49
C TYR A 472 23.30 23.20 11.75
N THR A 473 23.68 22.73 12.94
CA THR A 473 23.08 23.21 14.20
C THR A 473 23.45 24.67 14.48
N PRO A 474 22.51 25.47 15.02
CA PRO A 474 22.81 26.83 15.47
C PRO A 474 23.62 26.87 16.79
N ASP A 475 23.72 25.76 17.52
CA ASP A 475 24.52 25.69 18.75
C ASP A 475 26.01 25.77 18.42
N GLN A 476 26.65 26.86 18.87
CA GLN A 476 28.04 27.15 18.55
C GLN A 476 29.04 26.17 19.19
N ALA A 477 28.69 25.54 20.30
CA ALA A 477 29.57 24.57 20.95
C ALA A 477 29.56 23.25 20.18
N LEU A 478 28.38 22.79 19.76
CA LEU A 478 28.25 21.61 18.90
C LEU A 478 28.83 21.87 17.51
N HIS A 479 28.57 23.05 16.95
CA HIS A 479 29.11 23.43 15.63
C HIS A 479 30.65 23.44 15.59
N ALA A 480 31.30 23.76 16.71
CA ALA A 480 32.77 23.71 16.80
C ALA A 480 33.34 22.30 16.62
N LEU A 481 32.54 21.25 16.81
CA LEU A 481 32.94 19.86 16.61
C LEU A 481 32.83 19.40 15.14
N ALA A 482 32.21 20.19 14.26
CA ALA A 482 32.08 19.84 12.85
C ALA A 482 33.44 19.70 12.13
N ASP A 483 34.46 20.45 12.60
CA ASP A 483 35.82 20.43 12.06
C ASP A 483 36.69 19.30 12.64
N GLU A 484 36.21 18.52 13.62
CA GLU A 484 36.94 17.37 14.16
C GLU A 484 37.12 16.30 13.10
N THR A 485 38.27 15.60 13.13
CA THR A 485 38.67 14.70 12.03
C THR A 485 38.81 13.24 12.46
N ILE A 486 38.32 12.35 11.60
CA ILE A 486 38.57 10.92 11.62
C ILE A 486 39.63 10.60 10.57
N ALA A 487 40.77 10.05 10.99
CA ALA A 487 41.80 9.55 10.08
C ALA A 487 41.32 8.23 9.46
N VAL A 488 41.20 8.18 8.14
CA VAL A 488 40.86 6.95 7.43
C VAL A 488 42.03 6.53 6.55
N ARG A 489 42.55 5.34 6.84
CA ARG A 489 43.68 4.74 6.15
C ARG A 489 43.26 3.39 5.58
N VAL A 490 43.48 3.22 4.28
CA VAL A 490 43.27 1.95 3.59
C VAL A 490 44.62 1.51 3.06
N GLN A 491 45.01 0.28 3.38
CA GLN A 491 46.28 -0.30 2.95
C GLN A 491 46.11 -1.73 2.45
N GLY A 492 47.00 -2.18 1.58
CA GLY A 492 47.12 -3.59 1.24
C GLY A 492 47.80 -4.39 2.36
N GLU A 493 47.64 -5.71 2.32
CA GLU A 493 48.34 -6.65 3.23
C GLU A 493 49.87 -6.49 3.21
N ASP A 494 50.44 -6.02 2.09
CA ASP A 494 51.86 -5.71 1.94
C ASP A 494 52.29 -4.38 2.60
N GLY A 495 51.35 -3.65 3.20
CA GLY A 495 51.55 -2.35 3.82
C GLY A 495 51.53 -1.17 2.85
N SER A 496 51.22 -1.39 1.57
CA SER A 496 51.06 -0.31 0.59
C SER A 496 49.84 0.54 0.94
N VAL A 497 50.01 1.87 1.04
CA VAL A 497 48.91 2.79 1.36
C VAL A 497 48.12 3.09 0.09
N LEU A 498 46.83 2.74 0.09
CA LEU A 498 45.88 2.96 -1.00
C LEU A 498 45.10 4.27 -0.81
N ILE A 499 44.60 4.49 0.42
CA ILE A 499 43.89 5.71 0.82
C ILE A 499 44.49 6.19 2.14
N ASN A 500 44.68 7.50 2.26
CA ASN A 500 45.04 8.15 3.51
C ASN A 500 44.41 9.54 3.51
N ARG A 501 43.27 9.67 4.19
CA ARG A 501 42.43 10.88 4.19
C ARG A 501 41.96 11.16 5.61
N ASN A 502 41.88 12.44 5.96
CA ASN A 502 41.12 12.88 7.13
C ASN A 502 39.72 13.27 6.65
N LEU A 503 38.70 12.69 7.29
CA LEU A 503 37.29 13.02 7.09
C LEU A 503 36.83 13.88 8.28
N THR A 504 36.31 15.07 8.01
CA THR A 504 35.69 15.89 9.07
C THR A 504 34.30 15.36 9.44
N VAL A 505 33.82 15.67 10.65
CA VAL A 505 32.44 15.35 11.06
C VAL A 505 31.43 16.02 10.12
N GLY A 506 31.67 17.27 9.74
CA GLY A 506 30.82 17.98 8.77
C GLY A 506 30.81 17.32 7.39
N GLU A 507 31.95 16.83 6.89
CA GLU A 507 31.98 16.06 5.63
C GLU A 507 31.21 14.72 5.74
N LEU A 508 31.17 14.08 6.91
CA LEU A 508 30.38 12.87 7.14
C LEU A 508 28.88 13.19 7.09
N GLU A 509 28.45 14.27 7.75
CA GLU A 509 27.06 14.73 7.76
C GLU A 509 26.58 15.20 6.39
N ASP A 510 27.47 15.81 5.60
CA ASP A 510 27.22 16.24 4.22
C ASP A 510 26.89 15.08 3.28
N LEU A 511 27.23 13.83 3.62
CA LEU A 511 26.80 12.65 2.84
C LEU A 511 25.29 12.41 2.91
N VAL A 512 24.62 12.94 3.94
CA VAL A 512 23.18 12.79 4.17
C VAL A 512 22.45 14.12 3.93
N TYR A 513 23.01 15.22 4.45
CA TYR A 513 22.35 16.51 4.54
C TYR A 513 22.93 17.58 3.60
N GLY A 514 23.98 17.25 2.86
CA GLY A 514 24.59 18.19 1.92
C GLY A 514 23.61 18.62 0.83
N ALA A 515 23.63 19.91 0.48
CA ALA A 515 22.70 20.49 -0.50
C ALA A 515 22.75 19.87 -1.91
N MET A 516 23.80 19.11 -2.23
CA MET A 516 24.01 18.44 -3.52
C MET A 516 23.74 16.93 -3.48
N VAL A 517 23.31 16.39 -2.33
CA VAL A 517 23.01 14.96 -2.18
C VAL A 517 21.66 14.67 -2.85
N SER A 518 21.64 13.68 -3.75
CA SER A 518 20.40 13.22 -4.36
C SER A 518 19.58 12.41 -3.35
N ARG A 519 18.26 12.33 -3.55
CA ARG A 519 17.36 11.51 -2.71
C ARG A 519 17.83 10.06 -2.61
N ASP A 520 18.29 9.47 -3.71
CA ASP A 520 18.77 8.09 -3.73
C ASP A 520 20.08 7.92 -2.96
N ALA A 521 20.99 8.89 -3.07
CA ALA A 521 22.23 8.88 -2.30
C ALA A 521 21.93 9.04 -0.80
N LYS A 522 21.00 9.93 -0.43
CA LYS A 522 20.54 10.07 0.96
C LYS A 522 19.95 8.76 1.46
N LYS A 523 19.05 8.13 0.71
CA LYS A 523 18.42 6.84 1.08
C LYS A 523 19.44 5.71 1.26
N ALA A 524 20.52 5.70 0.47
CA ALA A 524 21.58 4.70 0.59
C ALA A 524 22.55 4.96 1.76
N ALA A 525 22.81 6.24 2.07
CA ALA A 525 23.76 6.65 3.09
C ALA A 525 23.15 6.69 4.49
N HIS A 526 21.96 7.28 4.61
CA HIS A 526 21.33 7.68 5.87
C HIS A 526 20.79 6.48 6.63
N ARG A 527 21.10 6.43 7.93
CA ARG A 527 20.47 5.50 8.85
C ARG A 527 20.14 6.24 10.14
N LYS A 528 18.85 6.29 10.47
CA LYS A 528 18.34 6.62 11.80
C LYS A 528 17.59 5.41 12.33
N ASP A 529 18.06 4.84 13.43
CA ASP A 529 17.46 3.62 13.95
C ASP A 529 17.77 3.35 15.43
N SER A 530 16.98 2.46 16.05
CA SER A 530 17.15 2.02 17.44
C SER A 530 18.21 0.91 17.58
N TYR A 531 19.34 1.23 18.20
CA TYR A 531 20.44 0.28 18.47
C TYR A 531 20.56 -0.01 19.96
N GLU A 532 20.73 -1.29 20.29
CA GLU A 532 21.12 -1.72 21.63
C GLU A 532 22.63 -1.53 21.84
N ILE A 533 23.02 -0.93 22.96
CA ILE A 533 24.43 -0.72 23.33
C ILE A 533 24.65 -1.05 24.81
N PRO A 534 25.87 -1.49 25.20
CA PRO A 534 26.20 -1.74 26.58
C PRO A 534 26.39 -0.42 27.35
N VAL A 535 25.57 -0.20 28.38
CA VAL A 535 25.62 0.93 29.31
C VAL A 535 25.77 0.38 30.73
N ASN A 536 26.90 0.67 31.39
CA ASN A 536 27.18 0.24 32.78
C ASN A 536 27.03 -1.28 33.06
N GLY A 537 27.15 -2.13 32.04
CA GLY A 537 27.03 -3.59 32.16
C GLY A 537 25.63 -4.15 31.88
N GLU A 538 24.67 -3.30 31.55
CA GLU A 538 23.35 -3.66 31.02
C GLU A 538 23.25 -3.18 29.56
N TYR A 539 22.31 -3.73 28.79
CA TYR A 539 22.05 -3.25 27.44
C TYR A 539 20.87 -2.29 27.46
N GLU A 540 21.03 -1.16 26.79
CA GLU A 540 19.99 -0.15 26.61
C GLU A 540 19.82 0.15 25.12
N THR A 541 18.57 0.36 24.71
CA THR A 541 18.22 0.75 23.34
C THR A 541 18.15 2.28 23.23
N HIS A 542 18.89 2.83 22.27
CA HIS A 542 18.93 4.27 21.97
C HIS A 542 18.76 4.51 20.47
N ILE A 543 18.20 5.66 20.09
CA ILE A 543 18.09 6.05 18.67
C ILE A 543 19.40 6.70 18.26
N PHE A 544 20.08 6.12 17.28
CA PHE A 544 21.27 6.69 16.68
C PHE A 544 21.01 7.11 15.24
N GLU A 545 21.71 8.16 14.83
CA GLU A 545 21.67 8.65 13.46
C GLU A 545 23.09 8.82 12.90
N GLY A 546 23.27 8.36 11.66
CA GLY A 546 24.58 8.31 11.04
C GLY A 546 24.57 7.90 9.57
N VAL A 547 25.78 7.55 9.11
CA VAL A 547 26.05 7.01 7.77
C VAL A 547 26.38 5.53 7.89
N THR A 548 25.81 4.70 7.01
CA THR A 548 26.16 3.28 6.94
C THR A 548 27.62 3.09 6.55
N LEU A 549 28.31 2.15 7.21
CA LEU A 549 29.72 1.90 6.93
C LEU A 549 29.97 1.33 5.54
N GLU A 550 29.03 0.55 5.01
CA GLU A 550 29.13 0.08 3.63
C GLU A 550 29.11 1.26 2.65
N TYR A 551 28.17 2.19 2.79
CA TYR A 551 28.12 3.38 1.93
C TYR A 551 29.39 4.23 2.06
N LEU A 552 29.83 4.53 3.29
CA LEU A 552 31.02 5.34 3.51
C LEU A 552 32.26 4.73 2.85
N LEU A 553 32.53 3.44 3.09
CA LEU A 553 33.75 2.80 2.62
C LEU A 553 33.68 2.47 1.12
N MET A 554 32.56 1.94 0.64
CA MET A 554 32.43 1.46 -0.72
C MET A 554 32.11 2.57 -1.71
N GLU A 555 31.19 3.48 -1.39
CA GLU A 555 30.72 4.52 -2.31
C GLU A 555 31.47 5.84 -2.12
N ALA A 556 31.53 6.34 -0.89
CA ALA A 556 32.15 7.65 -0.63
C ALA A 556 33.68 7.61 -0.70
N MET A 557 34.30 6.51 -0.23
CA MET A 557 35.75 6.34 -0.26
C MET A 557 36.26 5.50 -1.43
N GLY A 558 35.43 4.64 -2.02
CA GLY A 558 35.80 3.81 -3.16
C GLY A 558 36.88 2.78 -2.83
N ILE A 559 36.78 2.09 -1.68
CA ILE A 559 37.75 1.03 -1.38
C ILE A 559 37.68 -0.08 -2.45
N PRO A 560 38.84 -0.60 -2.90
CA PRO A 560 38.89 -1.48 -4.07
C PRO A 560 38.46 -2.92 -3.78
N GLY A 561 38.00 -3.28 -2.57
CA GLY A 561 37.67 -4.66 -2.22
C GLY A 561 36.89 -4.81 -0.92
N LYS A 562 36.21 -5.96 -0.78
CA LYS A 562 35.43 -6.36 0.42
C LYS A 562 36.15 -7.36 1.32
N ASN A 563 37.37 -7.77 0.97
CA ASN A 563 38.14 -8.77 1.70
C ASN A 563 39.22 -8.08 2.53
N GLY A 564 39.27 -8.40 3.82
CA GLY A 564 40.24 -7.82 4.73
C GLY A 564 39.68 -7.58 6.12
N MET A 565 40.42 -6.78 6.89
CA MET A 565 40.08 -6.42 8.26
C MET A 565 39.87 -4.91 8.36
N ALA A 566 38.82 -4.52 9.08
CA ALA A 566 38.61 -3.16 9.53
C ALA A 566 39.02 -3.04 11.00
N THR A 567 39.81 -2.03 11.29
CA THR A 567 40.23 -1.65 12.63
C THR A 567 39.72 -0.24 12.90
N PHE A 568 39.00 -0.08 14.01
CA PHE A 568 38.49 1.18 14.50
C PHE A 568 39.15 1.50 15.83
N SER A 569 39.57 2.74 16.03
CA SER A 569 40.30 3.17 17.23
C SER A 569 39.85 4.56 17.67
N ASN A 570 39.80 4.76 18.99
CA ASN A 570 39.72 6.08 19.62
C ASN A 570 41.05 6.48 20.29
N GLY A 571 42.11 5.68 20.12
CA GLY A 571 43.43 5.87 20.72
C GLY A 571 43.64 5.17 22.05
N GLU A 572 42.57 4.75 22.74
CA GLU A 572 42.61 3.96 23.98
C GLU A 572 42.12 2.53 23.74
N ASP A 573 40.96 2.41 23.10
CA ASP A 573 40.29 1.17 22.73
C ASP A 573 40.33 0.93 21.23
N GLN A 574 40.25 -0.34 20.84
CA GLN A 574 40.27 -0.76 19.45
C GLN A 574 39.28 -1.89 19.19
N ILE A 575 38.56 -1.80 18.08
CA ILE A 575 37.70 -2.86 17.56
C ILE A 575 38.25 -3.31 16.20
N THR A 576 38.51 -4.60 16.05
CA THR A 576 38.98 -5.19 14.79
C THR A 576 38.07 -6.33 14.37
N LEU A 577 37.58 -6.30 13.14
CA LEU A 577 36.69 -7.31 12.58
C LEU A 577 36.88 -7.46 11.06
N PRO A 578 36.52 -8.60 10.46
CA PRO A 578 36.50 -8.77 9.01
C PRO A 578 35.53 -7.80 8.34
N LEU A 579 35.86 -7.32 7.13
CA LEU A 579 34.96 -6.48 6.34
C LEU A 579 33.64 -7.18 5.99
N GLU A 580 33.67 -8.51 5.77
CA GLU A 580 32.45 -9.31 5.57
C GLU A 580 31.50 -9.23 6.77
N GLU A 581 32.03 -9.28 7.99
CA GLU A 581 31.24 -9.13 9.22
C GLU A 581 30.71 -7.70 9.36
N LEU A 582 31.53 -6.70 9.00
CA LEU A 582 31.17 -5.28 9.07
C LEU A 582 29.97 -4.92 8.17
N PHE A 583 29.91 -5.53 6.98
CA PHE A 583 28.85 -5.28 5.99
C PHE A 583 27.65 -6.23 6.16
N ARG A 584 27.74 -7.20 7.06
CA ARG A 584 26.61 -8.08 7.36
C ARG A 584 25.58 -7.31 8.18
N LEU A 585 24.31 -7.44 7.80
CA LEU A 585 23.21 -6.91 8.60
C LEU A 585 23.08 -7.70 9.91
N GLY A 586 22.97 -6.96 11.02
CA GLY A 586 22.80 -7.49 12.36
C GLY A 586 21.37 -7.35 12.89
N TYR A 587 21.28 -7.46 14.21
CA TYR A 587 20.04 -7.55 14.98
C TYR A 587 20.05 -6.57 16.17
N ASN A 588 18.87 -6.15 16.58
CA ASN A 588 18.57 -5.62 17.90
C ASN A 588 17.72 -6.69 18.62
N ALA A 589 18.27 -7.34 19.63
CA ALA A 589 17.60 -8.45 20.32
C ALA A 589 16.47 -7.96 21.23
N ASP A 590 16.63 -6.79 21.87
CA ASP A 590 15.60 -6.16 22.72
C ASP A 590 14.30 -5.88 21.94
N LEU A 591 14.43 -5.48 20.67
CA LEU A 591 13.29 -5.19 19.78
C LEU A 591 12.94 -6.35 18.83
N GLU A 592 13.60 -7.50 18.92
CA GLU A 592 13.46 -8.64 17.99
C GLU A 592 13.59 -8.25 16.50
N ARG A 593 14.47 -7.29 16.19
CA ARG A 593 14.53 -6.64 14.87
C ARG A 593 15.83 -6.93 14.13
N GLY A 594 15.72 -7.50 12.93
CA GLY A 594 16.84 -7.74 12.02
C GLY A 594 17.13 -6.57 11.07
N ASN A 595 18.00 -6.81 10.08
CA ASN A 595 18.36 -5.86 9.02
C ASN A 595 19.05 -4.58 9.52
N MET A 596 19.69 -4.63 10.70
CA MET A 596 20.41 -3.49 11.27
C MET A 596 21.77 -3.34 10.59
N SER A 597 22.13 -2.15 10.12
CA SER A 597 23.46 -1.90 9.50
C SER A 597 24.45 -1.38 10.53
N ALA A 598 25.75 -1.65 10.36
CA ALA A 598 26.80 -0.94 11.09
C ALA A 598 26.88 0.52 10.61
N ILE A 599 27.02 1.47 11.54
CA ILE A 599 26.99 2.92 11.23
C ILE A 599 28.12 3.67 11.92
N LEU A 600 28.52 4.78 11.31
CA LEU A 600 29.16 5.89 12.03
C LEU A 600 28.08 6.88 12.43
N ALA A 601 27.75 6.88 13.72
CA ALA A 601 26.75 7.76 14.28
C ALA A 601 27.36 9.12 14.63
N PHE A 602 26.69 10.20 14.23
CA PHE A 602 27.01 11.58 14.62
C PHE A 602 25.94 12.17 15.54
N ALA A 603 24.77 11.54 15.67
CA ALA A 603 23.71 11.96 16.59
C ALA A 603 23.15 10.79 17.41
N LYS A 604 22.61 11.12 18.58
CA LYS A 604 21.87 10.22 19.46
C LYS A 604 20.64 10.96 20.00
N ASN A 605 19.47 10.33 19.91
CA ASN A 605 18.18 10.85 20.39
C ASN A 605 17.93 12.32 19.94
N GLY A 606 18.02 12.56 18.63
CA GLY A 606 17.81 13.88 18.01
C GLY A 606 18.88 14.95 18.32
N THR A 607 20.02 14.61 18.93
CA THR A 607 21.04 15.60 19.33
C THR A 607 22.45 15.17 18.87
N PRO A 608 23.30 16.08 18.33
CA PRO A 608 24.65 15.75 17.89
C PRO A 608 25.50 15.28 19.06
N LEU A 609 26.39 14.31 18.83
CA LEU A 609 27.19 13.72 19.90
C LEU A 609 28.28 14.67 20.42
N THR A 610 28.47 14.70 21.74
CA THR A 610 29.59 15.36 22.43
C THR A 610 30.56 14.30 22.95
N VAL A 611 31.82 14.67 23.22
CA VAL A 611 32.81 13.69 23.69
C VAL A 611 32.40 13.16 25.07
N ASP A 612 32.19 14.07 26.02
CA ASP A 612 31.91 13.75 27.41
C ASP A 612 30.67 14.48 27.96
N THR A 613 30.08 13.94 29.02
CA THR A 613 28.95 14.54 29.78
C THR A 613 29.26 15.93 30.40
N GLY A 614 30.52 16.36 30.40
CA GLY A 614 30.96 17.66 30.90
C GLY A 614 31.10 18.74 29.82
N ASP A 615 30.92 18.40 28.56
CA ASP A 615 31.20 19.30 27.43
C ASP A 615 30.12 20.36 27.23
N ALA A 616 30.52 21.48 26.64
CA ALA A 616 29.57 22.47 26.15
C ALA A 616 28.79 21.86 24.97
N GLY A 617 27.46 21.91 25.03
CA GLY A 617 26.58 21.23 24.07
C GLY A 617 26.05 19.87 24.55
N TYR A 618 26.53 19.34 25.68
CA TYR A 618 25.96 18.14 26.28
C TYR A 618 24.53 18.39 26.78
N VAL A 619 23.64 17.44 26.49
CA VAL A 619 22.24 17.43 26.90
C VAL A 619 21.93 16.07 27.50
N SER A 620 21.70 16.03 28.81
CA SER A 620 21.27 14.80 29.49
C SER A 620 19.81 14.48 29.19
N GLU A 621 18.95 15.49 29.24
CA GLU A 621 17.50 15.38 29.04
C GLU A 621 16.92 16.69 28.51
N ARG A 622 15.79 16.60 27.82
CA ARG A 622 14.97 17.75 27.39
C ARG A 622 13.72 17.82 28.25
N LYS A 623 13.33 19.04 28.62
CA LYS A 623 12.08 19.25 29.35
C LYS A 623 10.88 19.07 28.43
N LEU A 624 9.89 18.33 28.90
CA LEU A 624 8.57 18.19 28.29
C LEU A 624 7.52 18.96 29.11
N TYR A 625 6.36 19.21 28.51
CA TYR A 625 5.29 20.02 29.08
C TYR A 625 4.00 19.19 29.19
N PRO A 626 3.94 18.24 30.15
CA PRO A 626 2.86 17.28 30.28
C PRO A 626 1.50 17.93 30.53
N PHE A 627 0.44 17.32 29.97
CA PHE A 627 -0.95 17.73 30.21
C PHE A 627 -1.58 16.94 31.35
N LEU A 628 -1.14 15.70 31.54
CA LEU A 628 -1.52 14.83 32.66
C LEU A 628 -0.33 14.60 33.60
N ASP A 629 -0.61 14.41 34.88
CA ASP A 629 0.44 14.12 35.89
C ASP A 629 1.19 12.79 35.61
N SER A 630 0.59 11.91 34.83
CA SER A 630 1.14 10.62 34.39
C SER A 630 2.11 10.73 33.22
N ASP A 631 2.03 11.79 32.43
CA ASP A 631 2.85 11.95 31.23
C ASP A 631 4.31 12.23 31.63
N PRO A 632 5.30 11.71 30.88
CA PRO A 632 6.70 12.05 31.11
C PRO A 632 6.92 13.57 31.06
N ASN A 633 7.68 14.10 32.03
CA ASN A 633 8.04 15.51 32.08
C ASN A 633 9.44 15.79 31.50
N VAL A 634 10.15 14.74 31.09
CA VAL A 634 11.48 14.80 30.48
C VAL A 634 11.61 13.75 29.38
N TYR A 635 12.36 14.11 28.34
CA TYR A 635 12.82 13.19 27.29
C TYR A 635 14.32 12.93 27.51
N PRO A 636 14.74 11.68 27.77
CA PRO A 636 16.15 11.36 27.94
C PRO A 636 16.89 11.55 26.60
N VAL A 637 18.05 12.20 26.64
CA VAL A 637 18.89 12.43 25.46
C VAL A 637 20.22 11.72 25.61
N ASP A 638 21.02 12.15 26.59
CA ASP A 638 22.40 11.71 26.82
C ASP A 638 23.22 11.58 25.53
N ASN A 639 23.52 12.71 24.89
CA ASN A 639 24.29 12.78 23.64
C ASN A 639 25.81 12.64 23.85
N SER A 640 26.29 11.86 24.82
CA SER A 640 27.73 11.63 25.02
C SER A 640 28.29 10.48 24.16
N GLY A 641 29.61 10.44 23.95
CA GLY A 641 30.31 9.38 23.21
C GLY A 641 30.77 9.75 21.79
N GLY A 642 30.78 11.03 21.43
CA GLY A 642 31.09 11.59 20.11
C GLY A 642 32.46 12.24 19.95
N PRO A 643 32.62 13.15 18.96
CA PRO A 643 31.57 13.66 18.05
C PRO A 643 31.07 12.65 17.02
N VAL A 644 31.81 11.54 16.84
CA VAL A 644 31.38 10.39 16.03
C VAL A 644 31.63 9.10 16.82
N ALA A 645 30.66 8.20 16.80
CA ALA A 645 30.75 6.87 17.40
C ALA A 645 30.58 5.77 16.35
N LEU A 646 31.33 4.68 16.48
CA LEU A 646 31.04 3.45 15.74
C LEU A 646 29.94 2.68 16.48
N ILE A 647 28.86 2.35 15.79
CA ILE A 647 27.80 1.49 16.30
C ILE A 647 27.77 0.21 15.47
N LEU A 648 27.95 -0.93 16.13
CA LEU A 648 27.82 -2.26 15.55
C LEU A 648 26.57 -2.94 16.14
N PRO A 649 25.61 -3.36 15.30
CA PRO A 649 24.44 -4.11 15.78
C PRO A 649 24.85 -5.49 16.33
N GLY A 650 23.96 -6.09 17.11
CA GLY A 650 24.14 -7.46 17.61
C GLY A 650 24.18 -8.48 16.48
N SER A 651 24.81 -9.63 16.73
CA SER A 651 24.91 -10.72 15.74
C SER A 651 23.87 -11.82 15.94
N SER A 652 23.04 -11.72 16.98
CA SER A 652 22.06 -12.72 17.38
C SER A 652 20.69 -12.08 17.61
N PRO A 653 19.59 -12.70 17.16
CA PRO A 653 18.25 -12.29 17.55
C PRO A 653 17.89 -12.66 19.00
N GLU A 654 18.63 -13.57 19.64
CA GLU A 654 18.31 -14.08 20.99
C GLU A 654 19.08 -13.39 22.11
N GLU A 655 20.23 -12.80 21.81
CA GLU A 655 21.13 -12.23 22.82
C GLU A 655 21.61 -10.84 22.42
N SER A 656 21.42 -9.87 23.32
CA SER A 656 21.93 -8.51 23.16
C SER A 656 23.46 -8.52 23.09
N THR A 657 23.98 -8.14 21.93
CA THR A 657 25.42 -8.24 21.61
C THR A 657 25.94 -7.01 20.86
N GLY A 658 25.14 -5.94 20.79
CA GLY A 658 25.53 -4.66 20.19
C GLY A 658 26.81 -4.08 20.81
N ARG A 659 27.56 -3.32 20.01
CA ARG A 659 28.83 -2.72 20.45
C ARG A 659 28.91 -1.26 20.04
N ILE A 660 29.53 -0.48 20.90
CA ILE A 660 29.85 0.92 20.66
C ILE A 660 31.36 1.15 20.85
N LEU A 661 31.95 1.95 19.96
CA LEU A 661 33.25 2.59 20.19
C LEU A 661 33.06 4.09 20.10
N SER A 662 33.04 4.73 21.27
CA SER A 662 32.88 6.18 21.42
C SER A 662 34.12 6.94 20.94
N SER A 663 33.89 8.18 20.49
CA SER A 663 34.95 9.13 20.11
C SER A 663 35.93 8.57 19.08
N LEU A 664 35.38 7.96 18.03
CA LEU A 664 36.17 7.37 16.95
C LEU A 664 37.06 8.43 16.30
N ASN A 665 38.36 8.14 16.20
CA ASN A 665 39.31 9.06 15.56
C ASN A 665 40.14 8.40 14.45
N GLU A 666 40.18 7.08 14.36
CA GLU A 666 40.92 6.36 13.33
C GLU A 666 40.16 5.13 12.82
N ILE A 667 40.15 4.98 11.49
CA ILE A 667 39.67 3.80 10.75
C ILE A 667 40.84 3.30 9.89
N GLU A 668 41.36 2.13 10.20
CA GLU A 668 42.35 1.44 9.38
C GLU A 668 41.72 0.22 8.72
N ILE A 669 41.71 0.21 7.38
CA ILE A 669 41.29 -0.94 6.58
C ILE A 669 42.53 -1.60 5.99
N THR A 670 42.74 -2.88 6.30
CA THR A 670 43.77 -3.70 5.65
C THR A 670 43.10 -4.66 4.68
N LEU A 671 43.25 -4.40 3.39
CA LEU A 671 42.68 -5.19 2.32
C LEU A 671 43.57 -6.38 1.97
N ILE A 672 42.93 -7.53 1.81
CA ILE A 672 43.55 -8.73 1.29
C ILE A 672 43.30 -8.75 -0.22
N PRO A 673 44.36 -8.91 -1.06
CA PRO A 673 44.19 -9.04 -2.50
C PRO A 673 43.23 -10.16 -2.86
N ASP A 674 42.37 -9.91 -3.85
CA ASP A 674 41.45 -10.93 -4.34
C ASP A 674 42.26 -12.06 -5.02
N ALA A 675 42.31 -13.23 -4.39
CA ALA A 675 43.05 -14.39 -4.89
C ALA A 675 42.53 -14.91 -6.24
N TYR A 676 41.28 -14.60 -6.57
CA TYR A 676 40.65 -14.96 -7.84
C TYR A 676 41.06 -14.03 -8.98
N ALA A 677 41.56 -12.82 -8.67
CA ALA A 677 41.85 -11.79 -9.66
C ALA A 677 43.27 -11.92 -10.23
N HIS A 678 43.46 -11.50 -11.48
CA HIS A 678 44.71 -11.59 -12.23
C HIS A 678 45.74 -10.52 -11.83
N LEU A 679 45.87 -10.21 -10.53
CA LEU A 679 46.60 -9.05 -10.04
C LEU A 679 48.11 -9.11 -10.31
N ASP A 680 48.73 -10.28 -10.06
CA ASP A 680 50.18 -10.44 -10.01
C ASP A 680 50.72 -11.75 -10.60
N GLY A 681 52.05 -11.86 -10.66
CA GLY A 681 52.76 -13.08 -11.05
C GLY A 681 52.52 -13.51 -12.49
N VAL A 682 52.23 -14.79 -12.69
CA VAL A 682 52.01 -15.40 -14.01
C VAL A 682 50.65 -15.00 -14.63
N TYR A 683 49.69 -14.56 -13.82
CA TYR A 683 48.34 -14.20 -14.27
C TYR A 683 48.26 -12.76 -14.80
N ARG A 684 49.19 -11.89 -14.39
CA ARG A 684 49.21 -10.45 -14.71
C ARG A 684 49.14 -10.14 -16.21
N THR A 685 49.57 -11.06 -17.08
CA THR A 685 49.55 -10.85 -18.53
C THR A 685 48.15 -10.71 -19.11
N SER A 686 47.12 -11.24 -18.44
CA SER A 686 45.74 -11.21 -18.92
C SER A 686 44.95 -9.97 -18.49
N ARG A 687 45.48 -9.14 -17.59
CA ARG A 687 44.79 -7.94 -17.06
C ARG A 687 44.33 -6.95 -18.13
N ALA A 688 45.13 -6.82 -19.20
CA ALA A 688 44.86 -5.91 -20.30
C ALA A 688 43.99 -6.54 -21.40
N GLU A 689 43.62 -7.82 -21.27
CA GLU A 689 42.64 -8.43 -22.16
C GLU A 689 41.29 -7.78 -21.96
N THR A 690 40.55 -7.58 -23.05
CA THR A 690 39.31 -6.81 -23.06
C THR A 690 38.13 -7.69 -23.40
N ILE A 691 37.03 -7.51 -22.70
CA ILE A 691 35.69 -7.93 -23.13
C ILE A 691 34.96 -6.75 -23.78
N LEU A 692 34.26 -7.03 -24.87
CA LEU A 692 33.42 -6.04 -25.55
C LEU A 692 31.95 -6.24 -25.18
N LEU A 693 31.32 -5.22 -24.61
CA LEU A 693 29.88 -5.14 -24.43
C LEU A 693 29.31 -4.25 -25.55
N THR A 694 28.57 -4.84 -26.48
CA THR A 694 28.12 -4.14 -27.69
C THR A 694 26.69 -4.53 -28.07
N GLY A 695 26.23 -4.07 -29.23
CA GLY A 695 24.92 -4.38 -29.77
C GLY A 695 23.91 -3.24 -29.62
N LEU A 696 22.82 -3.34 -30.38
CA LEU A 696 21.81 -2.29 -30.47
C LEU A 696 20.99 -2.14 -29.18
N GLY A 697 20.95 -3.18 -28.34
CA GLY A 697 20.26 -3.18 -27.05
C GLY A 697 20.99 -2.42 -25.94
N LEU A 698 22.16 -1.85 -26.22
CA LEU A 698 22.89 -0.97 -25.31
C LEU A 698 22.92 0.47 -25.86
N ASP A 699 22.98 1.45 -24.96
CA ASP A 699 23.12 2.88 -25.30
C ASP A 699 24.48 3.21 -25.90
N LYS A 700 25.51 2.48 -25.48
CA LYS A 700 26.89 2.65 -25.93
C LYS A 700 27.61 1.31 -25.92
N GLU A 701 28.51 1.16 -26.87
CA GLU A 701 29.52 0.11 -26.81
C GLU A 701 30.50 0.41 -25.67
N HIS A 702 30.84 -0.63 -24.90
CA HIS A 702 31.78 -0.53 -23.81
C HIS A 702 32.84 -1.63 -23.91
N SER A 703 34.11 -1.23 -24.01
CA SER A 703 35.23 -2.17 -23.91
C SER A 703 35.77 -2.10 -22.50
N LEU A 704 35.72 -3.22 -21.79
CA LEU A 704 36.19 -3.36 -20.42
C LEU A 704 37.42 -4.26 -20.40
N THR A 705 38.49 -3.81 -19.78
CA THR A 705 39.63 -4.65 -19.45
C THR A 705 39.26 -5.64 -18.35
N LEU A 706 39.96 -6.77 -18.29
CA LEU A 706 39.84 -7.73 -17.20
C LEU A 706 40.09 -7.07 -15.83
N GLU A 707 41.07 -6.16 -15.77
CA GLU A 707 41.32 -5.33 -14.59
C GLU A 707 40.10 -4.50 -14.16
N GLU A 708 39.36 -3.92 -15.11
CA GLU A 708 38.12 -3.19 -14.80
C GLU A 708 36.99 -4.12 -14.35
N ILE A 709 36.89 -5.35 -14.87
CA ILE A 709 35.90 -6.35 -14.41
C ILE A 709 36.24 -6.80 -12.99
N GLU A 710 37.48 -7.19 -12.74
CA GLU A 710 37.96 -7.61 -11.41
C GLU A 710 37.89 -6.47 -10.39
N GLY A 711 38.01 -5.22 -10.82
CA GLY A 711 37.83 -4.04 -9.98
C GLY A 711 36.40 -3.82 -9.48
N ARG A 712 35.38 -4.51 -10.02
CA ARG A 712 33.97 -4.36 -9.62
C ARG A 712 33.62 -5.16 -8.37
N GLN A 713 34.44 -5.04 -7.33
CA GLN A 713 34.33 -5.82 -6.10
C GLN A 713 33.04 -5.54 -5.31
N ARG A 714 32.35 -4.41 -5.57
CA ARG A 714 31.03 -4.11 -4.98
C ARG A 714 29.98 -5.16 -5.35
N ILE A 715 29.93 -5.51 -6.63
CA ILE A 715 28.93 -6.40 -7.22
C ILE A 715 29.50 -7.80 -7.49
N ALA A 716 30.80 -8.01 -7.31
CA ALA A 716 31.40 -9.33 -7.46
C ALA A 716 30.82 -10.33 -6.46
N GLN A 717 30.45 -11.51 -6.94
CA GLN A 717 29.90 -12.59 -6.13
C GLN A 717 30.80 -13.82 -6.21
N THR A 718 30.90 -14.52 -5.09
CA THR A 718 31.46 -15.88 -5.03
C THR A 718 30.29 -16.84 -4.85
N LEU A 719 30.04 -17.71 -5.83
CA LEU A 719 28.88 -18.60 -5.86
C LEU A 719 29.33 -20.05 -6.11
N ASP A 720 28.57 -20.99 -5.57
CA ASP A 720 28.81 -22.43 -5.71
C ASP A 720 27.87 -22.99 -6.79
N PHE A 721 28.43 -23.44 -7.92
CA PHE A 721 27.64 -23.88 -9.09
C PHE A 721 27.71 -25.40 -9.28
N THR A 722 26.62 -25.98 -9.77
CA THR A 722 26.55 -27.39 -10.17
C THR A 722 26.71 -27.51 -11.68
N LEU A 723 27.91 -27.85 -12.14
CA LEU A 723 28.26 -28.02 -13.54
C LEU A 723 27.89 -29.44 -14.03
N LEU A 724 27.11 -29.52 -15.11
CA LEU A 724 26.83 -30.76 -15.82
C LEU A 724 27.84 -30.98 -16.95
N SER A 725 28.48 -32.13 -16.95
CA SER A 725 29.31 -32.60 -18.06
C SER A 725 28.46 -33.19 -19.18
N ASP A 726 29.01 -33.26 -20.39
CA ASP A 726 28.34 -33.85 -21.58
C ASP A 726 27.90 -35.32 -21.40
N ASP A 727 28.47 -36.03 -20.44
CA ASP A 727 28.13 -37.41 -20.08
C ASP A 727 27.01 -37.53 -19.03
N GLY A 728 26.45 -36.40 -18.57
CA GLY A 728 25.41 -36.31 -17.55
C GLY A 728 25.91 -36.39 -16.11
N SER A 729 27.23 -36.36 -15.88
CA SER A 729 27.79 -36.26 -14.53
C SER A 729 27.75 -34.82 -14.02
N ALA A 730 27.39 -34.63 -12.75
CA ALA A 730 27.37 -33.33 -12.09
C ALA A 730 28.62 -33.16 -11.21
N SER A 731 29.20 -31.96 -11.23
CA SER A 731 30.31 -31.56 -10.36
C SER A 731 30.02 -30.21 -9.74
N GLN A 732 30.39 -30.01 -8.48
CA GLN A 732 30.28 -28.72 -7.83
C GLN A 732 31.60 -27.97 -7.96
N ALA A 733 31.52 -26.68 -8.26
CA ALA A 733 32.67 -25.80 -8.30
C ALA A 733 32.28 -24.37 -7.92
N ARG A 734 33.13 -23.76 -7.10
CA ARG A 734 32.99 -22.37 -6.66
C ARG A 734 33.59 -21.43 -7.71
N TYR A 735 32.85 -20.40 -8.11
CA TYR A 735 33.36 -19.37 -9.02
C TYR A 735 33.20 -17.99 -8.44
N ARG A 736 34.12 -17.10 -8.80
CA ARG A 736 34.05 -15.68 -8.49
C ARG A 736 33.98 -14.86 -9.77
N GLY A 737 33.04 -13.93 -9.81
CA GLY A 737 32.73 -13.16 -11.01
C GLY A 737 31.80 -11.98 -10.75
N VAL A 738 31.49 -11.24 -11.81
CA VAL A 738 30.54 -10.14 -11.77
C VAL A 738 29.21 -10.57 -12.40
N PRO A 739 28.05 -10.30 -11.77
CA PRO A 739 26.74 -10.54 -12.37
C PRO A 739 26.61 -9.81 -13.72
N VAL A 740 26.27 -10.55 -14.77
CA VAL A 740 26.30 -10.02 -16.14
C VAL A 740 25.25 -8.94 -16.34
N TYR A 741 24.05 -9.13 -15.78
CA TYR A 741 22.99 -8.15 -15.93
C TYR A 741 23.35 -6.80 -15.28
N SER A 742 24.06 -6.82 -14.15
CA SER A 742 24.57 -5.59 -13.52
C SER A 742 25.57 -4.85 -14.42
N LEU A 743 26.39 -5.57 -15.19
CA LEU A 743 27.26 -4.94 -16.19
C LEU A 743 26.46 -4.26 -17.30
N PHE A 744 25.34 -4.84 -17.74
CA PHE A 744 24.48 -4.22 -18.73
C PHE A 744 23.78 -2.96 -18.20
N ILE A 745 23.36 -2.97 -16.94
CA ILE A 745 22.82 -1.76 -16.28
C ILE A 745 23.87 -0.65 -16.30
N GLU A 746 25.13 -0.95 -15.93
CA GLU A 746 26.23 0.03 -15.97
C GLU A 746 26.54 0.56 -17.37
N THR A 747 26.41 -0.28 -18.41
CA THR A 747 26.64 0.14 -19.80
C THR A 747 25.46 0.90 -20.42
N GLY A 748 24.30 0.92 -19.77
CA GLY A 748 23.08 1.54 -20.27
C GLY A 748 22.29 0.57 -21.14
N ILE A 749 21.75 -0.48 -20.53
CA ILE A 749 20.83 -1.41 -21.21
C ILE A 749 19.55 -0.68 -21.59
N LYS A 750 19.15 -0.80 -22.86
CA LYS A 750 17.90 -0.24 -23.33
C LYS A 750 16.73 -1.10 -22.89
N ASN A 751 15.60 -0.44 -22.72
CA ASN A 751 14.33 -1.06 -22.39
C ASN A 751 13.93 -2.17 -23.41
N ASN A 752 14.29 -2.03 -24.69
CA ASN A 752 14.02 -3.01 -25.76
C ASN A 752 15.18 -3.99 -26.03
N ALA A 753 16.09 -4.15 -25.07
CA ALA A 753 17.12 -5.15 -25.16
C ALA A 753 16.49 -6.54 -25.29
N GLY A 754 16.98 -7.31 -26.27
CA GLY A 754 16.61 -8.70 -26.50
C GLY A 754 17.76 -9.65 -26.18
N ASP A 755 17.82 -10.76 -26.91
CA ASP A 755 18.81 -11.81 -26.76
C ASP A 755 20.26 -11.28 -26.72
N VAL A 756 21.10 -12.01 -25.99
CA VAL A 756 22.53 -11.75 -25.85
C VAL A 756 23.31 -12.83 -26.61
N THR A 757 24.07 -12.41 -27.62
CA THR A 757 25.02 -13.26 -28.33
C THR A 757 26.39 -13.17 -27.65
N ILE A 758 26.84 -14.28 -27.10
CA ILE A 758 28.15 -14.46 -26.47
C ILE A 758 29.14 -14.96 -27.53
N HIS A 759 30.22 -14.22 -27.74
CA HIS A 759 31.30 -14.61 -28.66
C HIS A 759 32.52 -15.10 -27.88
N THR A 760 33.06 -16.25 -28.27
CA THR A 760 34.24 -16.84 -27.63
C THR A 760 35.50 -16.61 -28.47
N ALA A 761 36.68 -16.70 -27.83
CA ALA A 761 37.96 -16.51 -28.52
C ALA A 761 38.19 -17.53 -29.66
N GLY A 762 37.51 -18.68 -29.65
CA GLY A 762 37.53 -19.69 -30.71
C GLY A 762 36.76 -19.31 -31.99
N GLY A 763 36.02 -18.19 -31.97
CA GLY A 763 35.15 -17.75 -33.07
C GLY A 763 33.77 -18.41 -33.07
N GLU A 764 33.43 -19.15 -32.01
CA GLU A 764 32.11 -19.70 -31.78
C GLU A 764 31.22 -18.63 -31.12
N SER A 765 29.91 -18.73 -31.34
CA SER A 765 28.94 -17.88 -30.66
C SER A 765 27.76 -18.68 -30.13
N VAL A 766 27.25 -18.28 -28.97
CA VAL A 766 26.07 -18.83 -28.32
C VAL A 766 25.12 -17.69 -28.07
N THR A 767 23.85 -17.84 -28.44
CA THR A 767 22.81 -16.86 -28.11
C THR A 767 21.97 -17.39 -26.96
N VAL A 768 21.70 -16.53 -25.99
CA VAL A 768 20.83 -16.79 -24.84
C VAL A 768 19.84 -15.64 -24.69
N SER A 769 18.71 -15.91 -24.06
CA SER A 769 17.72 -14.89 -23.73
C SER A 769 18.25 -13.95 -22.63
N LEU A 770 17.81 -12.69 -22.65
CA LEU A 770 18.21 -11.70 -21.64
C LEU A 770 17.64 -12.07 -20.26
N SER A 771 16.42 -12.60 -20.23
CA SER A 771 15.77 -13.16 -19.04
C SER A 771 16.65 -14.17 -18.31
N SER A 772 17.29 -15.12 -19.02
CA SER A 772 18.18 -16.11 -18.40
C SER A 772 19.42 -15.51 -17.75
N LEU A 773 19.86 -14.33 -18.19
CA LEU A 773 20.99 -13.62 -17.58
C LEU A 773 20.57 -12.71 -16.41
N LYS A 774 19.29 -12.33 -16.37
CA LYS A 774 18.71 -11.43 -15.38
C LYS A 774 18.18 -12.17 -14.14
N ARG A 775 17.65 -13.38 -14.34
CA ARG A 775 16.97 -14.18 -13.32
C ARG A 775 17.93 -14.66 -12.21
N ASN A 776 17.43 -14.65 -10.98
CA ASN A 776 18.03 -15.39 -9.85
C ASN A 776 17.34 -16.76 -9.71
N VAL A 777 18.13 -17.83 -9.56
CA VAL A 777 17.65 -19.21 -9.40
C VAL A 777 18.05 -19.72 -8.03
N LYS A 778 17.15 -20.39 -7.31
CA LYS A 778 17.51 -21.05 -6.04
C LYS A 778 18.12 -22.42 -6.29
N ASP A 779 19.28 -22.69 -5.69
CA ASP A 779 19.87 -24.03 -5.67
C ASP A 779 19.10 -24.99 -4.72
N GLU A 780 19.50 -26.27 -4.68
CA GLU A 780 18.88 -27.27 -3.79
C GLU A 780 19.00 -26.93 -2.29
N SER A 781 19.93 -26.07 -1.91
CA SER A 781 20.15 -25.59 -0.55
C SER A 781 19.38 -24.29 -0.24
N GLY A 782 18.68 -23.74 -1.22
CA GLY A 782 17.92 -22.50 -1.12
C GLY A 782 18.74 -21.22 -1.34
N ASN A 783 20.01 -21.33 -1.75
CA ASN A 783 20.85 -20.17 -2.06
C ASN A 783 20.49 -19.60 -3.44
N GLU A 784 20.49 -18.28 -3.60
CA GLU A 784 20.29 -17.64 -4.90
C GLU A 784 21.56 -17.66 -5.75
N LEU A 785 21.42 -18.13 -6.99
CA LEU A 785 22.41 -18.14 -8.05
C LEU A 785 22.00 -17.14 -9.13
N CYS A 786 22.95 -16.38 -9.66
CA CYS A 786 22.74 -15.50 -10.81
C CYS A 786 23.77 -15.80 -11.91
N ALA A 787 23.52 -15.29 -13.12
CA ALA A 787 24.49 -15.43 -14.20
C ALA A 787 25.69 -14.51 -13.96
N ILE A 788 26.90 -15.09 -13.90
CA ILE A 788 28.13 -14.33 -13.64
C ILE A 788 29.14 -14.48 -14.78
N LEU A 789 29.84 -13.38 -15.07
CA LEU A 789 31.08 -13.38 -15.82
C LEU A 789 32.22 -13.65 -14.83
N ALA A 790 32.60 -14.93 -14.72
CA ALA A 790 33.63 -15.41 -13.81
C ALA A 790 35.03 -15.14 -14.34
N TYR A 791 35.92 -14.72 -13.42
CA TYR A 791 37.35 -14.52 -13.66
C TYR A 791 38.22 -15.45 -12.80
N GLY A 792 37.64 -16.16 -11.82
CA GLY A 792 38.38 -17.11 -10.98
C GLY A 792 37.52 -18.29 -10.50
N ILE A 793 38.20 -19.31 -10.00
CA ILE A 793 37.64 -20.56 -9.47
C ILE A 793 38.18 -20.83 -8.06
N GLY A 794 37.34 -21.39 -7.19
CA GLY A 794 37.70 -21.70 -5.81
C GLY A 794 38.62 -22.91 -5.71
N THR A 795 39.50 -22.89 -4.72
CA THR A 795 40.46 -23.99 -4.47
C THR A 795 40.21 -24.75 -3.19
N ASP A 796 39.39 -24.20 -2.30
CA ASP A 796 39.01 -24.79 -1.02
C ASP A 796 37.50 -24.68 -0.84
N GLU A 797 36.88 -25.78 -0.41
CA GLU A 797 35.44 -25.83 -0.15
C GLU A 797 35.09 -25.06 1.14
N ASP A 798 36.01 -25.06 2.12
CA ASP A 798 35.83 -24.47 3.45
C ASP A 798 36.28 -23.00 3.53
N ASP A 799 37.07 -22.52 2.56
CA ASP A 799 37.53 -21.12 2.48
C ASP A 799 37.03 -20.42 1.20
N ARG A 800 36.09 -19.48 1.36
CA ARG A 800 35.49 -18.71 0.25
C ARG A 800 36.44 -17.67 -0.36
N LEU A 801 37.56 -17.37 0.29
CA LEU A 801 38.59 -16.46 -0.19
C LEU A 801 39.72 -17.20 -0.92
N ALA A 802 39.80 -18.53 -0.75
CA ALA A 802 40.78 -19.37 -1.43
C ALA A 802 40.35 -19.63 -2.88
N GLY A 803 41.03 -18.96 -3.81
CA GLY A 803 40.78 -19.09 -5.25
C GLY A 803 42.03 -18.99 -6.10
N LEU A 804 41.84 -19.24 -7.40
CA LEU A 804 42.83 -19.02 -8.44
C LEU A 804 42.18 -18.32 -9.64
N PRO A 805 42.92 -17.45 -10.35
CA PRO A 805 42.44 -16.86 -11.59
C PRO A 805 42.27 -17.91 -12.69
N LEU A 806 41.31 -17.70 -13.58
CA LEU A 806 41.08 -18.56 -14.74
C LEU A 806 42.15 -18.32 -15.81
N THR A 807 42.81 -19.38 -16.25
CA THR A 807 43.78 -19.38 -17.33
C THR A 807 43.12 -19.70 -18.66
N ALA A 808 43.66 -19.17 -19.77
CA ALA A 808 43.09 -19.44 -21.08
C ALA A 808 43.11 -20.93 -21.43
N THR A 809 44.23 -21.62 -21.23
CA THR A 809 44.35 -23.05 -21.59
C THR A 809 45.15 -23.81 -20.54
N PRO A 810 45.08 -25.15 -20.52
CA PRO A 810 45.94 -25.98 -19.68
C PRO A 810 47.46 -25.76 -19.89
N ASP A 811 47.87 -25.15 -21.00
CA ASP A 811 49.27 -24.85 -21.32
C ASP A 811 49.73 -23.48 -20.76
N ASN A 812 48.82 -22.64 -20.26
CA ASN A 812 49.16 -21.33 -19.72
C ASN A 812 49.88 -21.43 -18.36
N PRO A 813 50.91 -20.60 -18.10
CA PRO A 813 51.48 -20.47 -16.77
C PRO A 813 50.42 -20.08 -15.73
N GLY A 814 50.32 -20.85 -14.64
CA GLY A 814 49.27 -20.68 -13.62
C GLY A 814 48.16 -21.73 -13.67
N TYR A 815 48.10 -22.57 -14.70
CA TYR A 815 47.13 -23.66 -14.73
C TYR A 815 47.42 -24.72 -13.65
N VAL A 816 46.39 -25.14 -12.93
CA VAL A 816 46.42 -26.14 -11.86
C VAL A 816 45.39 -27.24 -12.16
N ALA A 817 45.88 -28.38 -12.64
CA ALA A 817 45.04 -29.50 -13.09
C ALA A 817 44.12 -30.09 -12.01
N SER A 818 44.45 -29.98 -10.73
CA SER A 818 43.59 -30.44 -9.64
C SER A 818 42.40 -29.51 -9.36
N VAL A 819 42.49 -28.26 -9.81
CA VAL A 819 41.46 -27.22 -9.64
C VAL A 819 40.65 -27.06 -10.94
N GLY A 820 41.28 -27.23 -12.11
CA GLY A 820 40.62 -27.05 -13.41
C GLY A 820 40.35 -25.58 -13.73
N ASN A 821 41.32 -24.70 -13.44
CA ASN A 821 41.21 -23.27 -13.70
C ASN A 821 41.55 -22.89 -15.15
N ASP A 822 41.22 -23.71 -16.15
CA ASP A 822 41.27 -23.35 -17.57
C ASP A 822 39.95 -22.73 -18.05
N GLY A 823 39.85 -22.31 -19.32
CA GLY A 823 38.64 -21.71 -19.92
C GLY A 823 38.50 -20.18 -19.75
N GLY A 824 39.55 -19.51 -19.26
CA GLY A 824 39.60 -18.08 -18.98
C GLY A 824 40.15 -17.19 -20.12
N PRO A 825 40.55 -15.94 -19.81
CA PRO A 825 40.51 -15.32 -18.48
C PRO A 825 39.09 -15.01 -17.97
N LEU A 826 38.08 -15.10 -18.84
CA LEU A 826 36.68 -14.93 -18.50
C LEU A 826 35.84 -16.13 -18.99
N ALA A 827 34.96 -16.63 -18.13
CA ALA A 827 33.96 -17.63 -18.46
C ALA A 827 32.58 -17.14 -18.00
N LEU A 828 31.54 -17.40 -18.78
CA LEU A 828 30.16 -17.08 -18.41
C LEU A 828 29.49 -18.31 -17.81
N LEU A 829 29.00 -18.18 -16.58
CA LEU A 829 28.19 -19.18 -15.90
C LEU A 829 26.74 -18.71 -15.87
N ILE A 830 25.83 -19.55 -16.37
CA ILE A 830 24.40 -19.28 -16.44
C ILE A 830 23.66 -20.41 -15.71
N PRO A 831 23.03 -20.14 -14.56
CA PRO A 831 22.20 -21.14 -13.90
C PRO A 831 20.94 -21.43 -14.73
N ASN A 832 20.61 -22.71 -14.85
CA ASN A 832 19.38 -23.21 -15.44
C ASN A 832 18.29 -23.32 -14.36
N GLU A 833 17.01 -23.43 -14.75
CA GLU A 833 15.87 -23.53 -13.83
C GLU A 833 15.93 -24.72 -12.87
N ASP A 834 16.61 -25.79 -13.25
CA ASP A 834 16.80 -26.99 -12.43
C ASP A 834 17.98 -26.89 -11.44
N GLY A 835 18.59 -25.70 -11.31
CA GLY A 835 19.74 -25.44 -10.44
C GLY A 835 21.09 -25.89 -11.02
N THR A 836 21.10 -26.51 -12.21
CA THR A 836 22.34 -26.85 -12.91
C THR A 836 22.92 -25.63 -13.61
N THR A 837 24.16 -25.66 -14.07
CA THR A 837 24.81 -24.47 -14.63
C THR A 837 25.48 -24.76 -15.96
N ARG A 838 25.16 -23.93 -16.95
CA ARG A 838 25.84 -23.90 -18.23
C ARG A 838 27.06 -22.98 -18.12
N ARG A 839 28.24 -23.52 -18.43
CA ARG A 839 29.49 -22.77 -18.50
C ARG A 839 29.90 -22.54 -19.95
N ILE A 840 30.25 -21.31 -20.29
CA ILE A 840 30.75 -20.90 -21.60
C ILE A 840 32.14 -20.30 -21.41
N ASP A 841 33.15 -20.96 -21.98
CA ASP A 841 34.55 -20.57 -21.82
C ASP A 841 35.00 -19.50 -22.82
N HIS A 842 36.12 -18.83 -22.51
CA HIS A 842 36.82 -17.87 -23.37
C HIS A 842 35.96 -16.72 -23.88
N VAL A 843 35.13 -16.14 -23.01
CA VAL A 843 34.20 -15.08 -23.40
C VAL A 843 34.97 -13.81 -23.77
N THR A 844 34.72 -13.28 -24.98
CA THR A 844 35.40 -12.09 -25.52
C THR A 844 34.45 -10.95 -25.85
N SER A 845 33.17 -11.24 -26.12
CA SER A 845 32.16 -10.23 -26.39
C SER A 845 30.77 -10.68 -25.96
N LEU A 846 29.97 -9.76 -25.45
CA LEU A 846 28.55 -9.88 -25.19
C LEU A 846 27.83 -8.85 -26.05
N GLU A 847 27.14 -9.32 -27.09
CA GLU A 847 26.39 -8.49 -28.02
C GLU A 847 24.90 -8.57 -27.69
N VAL A 848 24.33 -7.47 -27.19
CA VAL A 848 22.92 -7.38 -26.82
C VAL A 848 22.12 -6.88 -28.03
N SER A 849 21.21 -7.72 -28.52
CA SER A 849 20.30 -7.32 -29.59
C SER A 849 19.26 -6.31 -29.09
N ALA A 850 18.66 -5.55 -30.01
CA ALA A 850 17.49 -4.72 -29.71
C ALA A 850 16.32 -5.20 -30.55
N ARG A 851 15.14 -5.28 -29.94
CA ARG A 851 13.89 -5.49 -30.68
C ARG A 851 13.44 -4.16 -31.29
N GLU A 852 12.90 -4.19 -32.52
CA GLU A 852 12.36 -2.98 -33.16
C GLU A 852 11.14 -2.50 -32.36
N ILE A 853 11.12 -1.20 -32.00
CA ILE A 853 10.06 -0.64 -31.16
C ILE A 853 9.26 0.41 -31.94
N ASP A 854 7.97 0.17 -32.12
CA ASP A 854 6.98 1.19 -32.48
C ASP A 854 6.11 1.60 -31.27
N THR A 855 6.05 0.75 -30.23
CA THR A 855 5.28 0.92 -28.98
C THR A 855 6.05 0.39 -27.77
N TRP A 856 5.89 0.96 -26.59
CA TRP A 856 6.46 0.47 -25.33
C TRP A 856 5.72 -0.76 -24.79
N SER A 857 5.42 -1.71 -25.67
CA SER A 857 4.63 -2.91 -25.36
C SER A 857 5.47 -4.01 -24.71
N HIS A 858 4.82 -4.96 -24.06
CA HIS A 858 5.46 -6.13 -23.45
C HIS A 858 6.14 -7.04 -24.49
N TRP A 859 5.89 -6.84 -25.79
CA TRP A 859 6.64 -7.48 -26.88
C TRP A 859 8.11 -7.03 -26.99
N MET A 860 8.46 -5.88 -26.42
CA MET A 860 9.75 -5.24 -26.63
C MET A 860 10.94 -5.96 -25.99
N SER A 861 10.70 -6.90 -25.06
CA SER A 861 11.73 -7.77 -24.47
C SER A 861 11.10 -9.10 -24.02
N ASP A 862 11.88 -10.18 -24.05
CA ASP A 862 11.52 -11.50 -23.50
C ASP A 862 11.24 -11.44 -22.00
N VAL A 863 11.85 -10.48 -21.30
CA VAL A 863 11.64 -10.20 -19.86
C VAL A 863 10.16 -9.93 -19.52
N PHE A 864 9.36 -9.48 -20.49
CA PHE A 864 7.96 -9.12 -20.31
C PHE A 864 6.99 -10.10 -20.99
N GLU A 865 7.51 -11.13 -21.68
CA GLU A 865 6.73 -12.02 -22.54
C GLU A 865 5.64 -12.78 -21.77
N GLU A 866 5.87 -13.06 -20.49
CA GLU A 866 4.89 -13.72 -19.62
C GLU A 866 3.57 -12.94 -19.47
N PHE A 867 3.62 -11.60 -19.58
CA PHE A 867 2.43 -10.76 -19.44
C PHE A 867 1.58 -10.71 -20.70
N LEU A 868 2.10 -11.13 -21.86
CA LEU A 868 1.38 -11.00 -23.14
C LEU A 868 0.07 -11.77 -23.17
N GLU A 869 0.03 -12.90 -22.46
CA GLU A 869 -1.15 -13.76 -22.32
C GLU A 869 -2.03 -13.37 -21.11
N THR A 870 -1.72 -12.26 -20.42
CA THR A 870 -2.54 -11.76 -19.31
C THR A 870 -3.95 -11.47 -19.82
N PRO A 871 -4.98 -12.09 -19.24
CA PRO A 871 -6.35 -11.89 -19.67
C PRO A 871 -6.86 -10.52 -19.23
N PHE A 872 -7.62 -9.88 -20.10
CA PHE A 872 -8.39 -8.69 -19.83
C PHE A 872 -9.79 -8.83 -20.40
N THR A 873 -10.80 -8.41 -19.67
CA THR A 873 -12.21 -8.57 -20.07
C THR A 873 -12.90 -7.23 -20.27
N LEU A 874 -13.60 -7.07 -21.39
CA LEU A 874 -14.61 -6.03 -21.56
C LEU A 874 -15.99 -6.68 -21.45
N THR A 875 -16.76 -6.30 -20.43
CA THR A 875 -18.13 -6.78 -20.26
C THR A 875 -19.10 -5.66 -20.59
N ILE A 876 -20.04 -5.90 -21.50
CA ILE A 876 -21.18 -5.02 -21.74
C ILE A 876 -22.41 -5.72 -21.18
N ARG A 877 -23.07 -5.10 -20.21
CA ARG A 877 -24.22 -5.71 -19.53
C ARG A 877 -25.44 -4.83 -19.53
N ASN A 878 -26.59 -5.47 -19.57
CA ASN A 878 -27.90 -4.86 -19.38
C ASN A 878 -28.74 -5.70 -18.41
N ASP A 879 -30.03 -5.39 -18.27
CA ASP A 879 -30.88 -6.05 -17.28
C ASP A 879 -31.21 -7.52 -17.63
N ALA A 880 -30.94 -7.96 -18.87
CA ALA A 880 -31.31 -9.28 -19.36
C ALA A 880 -30.14 -10.23 -19.62
N SER A 881 -28.96 -9.70 -19.97
CA SER A 881 -27.81 -10.49 -20.41
C SER A 881 -26.50 -9.72 -20.33
N GLU A 882 -25.40 -10.45 -20.42
CA GLU A 882 -24.05 -9.91 -20.54
C GLU A 882 -23.41 -10.40 -21.84
N TRP A 883 -22.72 -9.49 -22.53
CA TRP A 883 -21.76 -9.80 -23.57
C TRP A 883 -20.35 -9.64 -22.99
N ILE A 884 -19.48 -10.60 -23.28
CA ILE A 884 -18.13 -10.66 -22.73
C ILE A 884 -17.14 -10.75 -23.89
N GLY A 885 -16.32 -9.71 -24.04
CA GLY A 885 -15.13 -9.71 -24.88
C GLY A 885 -13.91 -10.10 -24.06
N GLU A 886 -13.26 -11.20 -24.43
CA GLU A 886 -12.00 -11.64 -23.83
C GLU A 886 -10.82 -11.20 -24.71
N TYR A 887 -9.86 -10.54 -24.10
CA TYR A 887 -8.67 -10.03 -24.75
C TYR A 887 -7.45 -10.45 -23.97
N THR A 888 -6.30 -10.52 -24.64
CA THR A 888 -5.01 -10.61 -23.98
C THR A 888 -4.33 -9.26 -24.03
N LEU A 889 -3.41 -9.00 -23.10
CA LEU A 889 -2.58 -7.80 -23.13
C LEU A 889 -1.90 -7.62 -24.49
N GLY A 890 -1.29 -8.68 -25.03
CA GLY A 890 -0.63 -8.64 -26.33
C GLY A 890 -1.58 -8.25 -27.48
N TYR A 891 -2.88 -8.55 -27.37
CA TYR A 891 -3.88 -8.10 -28.33
C TYR A 891 -4.20 -6.61 -28.18
N LEU A 892 -4.37 -6.12 -26.95
CA LEU A 892 -4.63 -4.70 -26.65
C LEU A 892 -3.48 -3.81 -27.14
N GLU A 893 -2.24 -4.21 -26.87
CA GLU A 893 -1.02 -3.51 -27.31
C GLU A 893 -0.85 -3.47 -28.84
N ASN A 894 -1.54 -4.34 -29.56
CA ASN A 894 -1.52 -4.38 -31.03
C ASN A 894 -2.64 -3.52 -31.66
N MET A 895 -3.50 -2.88 -30.85
CA MET A 895 -4.54 -1.97 -31.33
C MET A 895 -3.97 -0.58 -31.68
N LYS A 896 -3.04 -0.51 -32.64
CA LYS A 896 -2.24 0.69 -32.94
C LYS A 896 -3.06 1.98 -33.14
N ASP A 897 -4.28 1.89 -33.68
CA ASP A 897 -5.17 3.04 -33.89
C ASP A 897 -5.73 3.65 -32.58
N LEU A 898 -5.62 2.93 -31.46
CA LEU A 898 -6.13 3.32 -30.15
C LEU A 898 -5.04 3.69 -29.16
N ILE A 899 -3.77 3.48 -29.52
CA ILE A 899 -2.63 3.72 -28.63
C ILE A 899 -2.45 5.23 -28.45
N VAL A 900 -2.35 5.64 -27.19
CA VAL A 900 -2.03 6.99 -26.77
C VAL A 900 -0.73 6.93 -26.00
N ARG A 901 0.20 7.83 -26.34
CA ARG A 901 1.38 8.14 -25.55
C ARG A 901 1.35 9.63 -25.23
N ASP A 902 1.28 9.95 -23.95
CA ASP A 902 1.22 11.32 -23.45
C ASP A 902 1.79 11.39 -22.03
N ASP A 903 2.17 12.58 -21.59
CA ASP A 903 2.61 12.84 -20.23
C ASP A 903 1.41 12.85 -19.27
N TYR A 904 1.50 12.30 -18.07
CA TYR A 904 0.44 12.39 -17.06
C TYR A 904 1.05 12.84 -15.73
N THR A 905 0.53 13.94 -15.20
CA THR A 905 1.05 14.57 -13.96
C THR A 905 0.51 13.91 -12.70
N VAL A 906 -0.56 13.12 -12.83
CA VAL A 906 -1.16 12.37 -11.73
C VAL A 906 -0.13 11.41 -11.14
N LEU A 907 0.02 11.41 -9.81
CA LEU A 907 0.95 10.53 -9.06
C LEU A 907 2.42 10.62 -9.53
N ASP A 908 2.83 11.72 -10.16
CA ASP A 908 4.17 11.89 -10.75
C ASP A 908 4.56 10.73 -11.70
N LEU A 909 3.59 10.13 -12.40
CA LEU A 909 3.84 8.96 -13.25
C LEU A 909 4.72 9.29 -14.45
N GLY A 910 4.59 10.49 -15.03
CA GLY A 910 5.32 10.89 -16.23
C GLY A 910 4.69 10.37 -17.53
N GLU A 911 5.51 10.05 -18.52
CA GLU A 911 5.03 9.66 -19.85
C GLU A 911 4.42 8.25 -19.81
N CYS A 912 3.14 8.13 -20.11
CA CYS A 912 2.41 6.87 -20.09
C CYS A 912 2.04 6.44 -21.51
N GLU A 913 2.04 5.14 -21.77
CA GLU A 913 1.50 4.54 -22.99
C GLU A 913 0.40 3.51 -22.67
N GLY A 914 -0.70 3.61 -23.40
CA GLY A 914 -1.86 2.74 -23.19
C GLY A 914 -2.90 2.82 -24.31
N VAL A 915 -3.98 2.08 -24.14
CA VAL A 915 -5.14 2.08 -25.04
C VAL A 915 -6.18 3.08 -24.54
N ASP A 916 -6.68 3.97 -25.39
CA ASP A 916 -7.82 4.85 -25.08
C ASP A 916 -9.07 4.00 -24.78
N ILE A 917 -9.52 4.04 -23.53
CA ILE A 917 -10.59 3.15 -23.02
C ILE A 917 -11.89 3.39 -23.76
N TRP A 918 -12.26 4.64 -23.98
CA TRP A 918 -13.55 4.96 -24.60
C TRP A 918 -13.56 4.57 -26.07
N LYS A 919 -12.47 4.83 -26.80
CA LYS A 919 -12.34 4.35 -28.18
C LYS A 919 -12.31 2.84 -28.27
N PHE A 920 -11.71 2.15 -27.30
CA PHE A 920 -11.73 0.68 -27.22
C PHE A 920 -13.14 0.14 -27.03
N VAL A 921 -13.90 0.67 -26.05
CA VAL A 921 -15.31 0.32 -25.84
C VAL A 921 -16.12 0.53 -27.12
N LEU A 922 -15.99 1.68 -27.78
CA LEU A 922 -16.71 1.92 -29.03
C LEU A 922 -16.26 0.98 -30.15
N LYS A 923 -14.96 0.71 -30.30
CA LYS A 923 -14.48 -0.19 -31.35
C LYS A 923 -15.08 -1.59 -31.23
N GLU A 924 -15.16 -2.11 -30.01
CA GLU A 924 -15.59 -3.48 -29.76
C GLU A 924 -17.12 -3.60 -29.62
N ALA A 925 -17.80 -2.57 -29.12
CA ALA A 925 -19.20 -2.63 -28.72
C ALA A 925 -20.12 -1.60 -29.40
N VAL A 926 -19.67 -0.80 -30.40
CA VAL A 926 -20.53 0.21 -31.09
C VAL A 926 -21.81 -0.38 -31.70
N TRP A 927 -21.82 -1.67 -32.01
CA TRP A 927 -22.98 -2.37 -32.57
C TRP A 927 -24.05 -2.69 -31.52
N ILE A 928 -23.75 -2.54 -30.23
CA ILE A 928 -24.69 -2.77 -29.12
C ILE A 928 -25.53 -1.49 -28.90
N PRO A 929 -26.87 -1.56 -29.04
CA PRO A 929 -27.74 -0.41 -28.80
C PRO A 929 -27.59 0.14 -27.37
N GLY A 930 -27.50 1.47 -27.22
CA GLY A 930 -27.37 2.14 -25.92
C GLY A 930 -25.94 2.26 -25.39
N ILE A 931 -24.94 1.74 -26.11
CA ILE A 931 -23.53 1.89 -25.74
C ILE A 931 -23.03 3.33 -25.79
N ASP A 932 -23.69 4.19 -26.57
CA ASP A 932 -23.37 5.61 -26.68
C ASP A 932 -23.80 6.42 -25.45
N ASP A 933 -24.72 5.89 -24.64
CA ASP A 933 -25.22 6.51 -23.40
C ASP A 933 -25.26 5.49 -22.24
N PRO A 934 -24.07 5.03 -21.77
CA PRO A 934 -23.98 4.03 -20.72
C PRO A 934 -24.42 4.57 -19.36
N ILE A 935 -24.91 3.68 -18.50
CA ILE A 935 -25.29 3.94 -17.11
C ILE A 935 -24.04 4.00 -16.22
N SER A 936 -23.06 3.14 -16.45
CA SER A 936 -21.80 3.11 -15.71
C SER A 936 -20.67 2.56 -16.57
N ILE A 937 -19.43 2.95 -16.26
CA ILE A 937 -18.21 2.38 -16.85
C ILE A 937 -17.24 2.14 -15.70
N THR A 938 -17.21 0.90 -15.22
CA THR A 938 -16.47 0.52 -14.02
C THR A 938 -15.23 -0.30 -14.38
N ALA A 939 -14.07 0.13 -13.92
CA ALA A 939 -12.83 -0.62 -14.04
C ALA A 939 -12.55 -1.41 -12.75
N TYR A 940 -12.02 -2.62 -12.90
CA TYR A 940 -11.79 -3.58 -11.82
C TYR A 940 -10.35 -4.04 -11.79
N ALA A 941 -9.78 -4.04 -10.59
CA ALA A 941 -8.46 -4.55 -10.27
C ALA A 941 -8.51 -6.01 -9.80
N SER A 942 -7.39 -6.71 -9.92
CA SER A 942 -7.24 -8.06 -9.39
C SER A 942 -7.29 -8.14 -7.86
N ASP A 943 -7.01 -7.05 -7.15
CA ASP A 943 -7.07 -6.94 -5.69
C ASP A 943 -8.48 -6.62 -5.15
N GLY A 944 -9.48 -6.63 -6.03
CA GLY A 944 -10.87 -6.33 -5.71
C GLY A 944 -11.19 -4.83 -5.69
N TYR A 945 -10.20 -3.94 -5.83
CA TYR A 945 -10.48 -2.52 -6.01
C TYR A 945 -11.23 -2.26 -7.32
N LYS A 946 -12.18 -1.32 -7.31
CA LYS A 946 -12.94 -0.94 -8.50
C LYS A 946 -13.23 0.55 -8.47
N ASN A 947 -13.40 1.14 -9.66
CA ASN A 947 -13.82 2.53 -9.75
C ASN A 947 -14.75 2.77 -10.95
N ASP A 948 -15.85 3.49 -10.71
CA ASP A 948 -16.78 3.89 -11.77
C ASP A 948 -16.31 5.19 -12.43
N LEU A 949 -15.62 5.03 -13.56
CA LEU A 949 -15.02 6.11 -14.33
C LEU A 949 -16.07 7.09 -14.85
N LEU A 950 -17.29 6.62 -15.13
CA LEU A 950 -18.36 7.48 -15.59
C LEU A 950 -18.82 8.46 -14.51
N SER A 951 -19.02 7.98 -13.28
CA SER A 951 -19.37 8.84 -12.14
C SER A 951 -18.27 9.85 -11.80
N VAL A 952 -17.00 9.49 -12.02
CA VAL A 952 -15.86 10.36 -11.70
C VAL A 952 -15.63 11.45 -12.75
N PHE A 953 -15.74 11.12 -14.04
CA PHE A 953 -15.32 12.01 -15.12
C PHE A 953 -16.45 12.54 -15.99
N SER A 954 -17.68 12.03 -15.78
CA SER A 954 -18.81 12.20 -16.68
C SER A 954 -18.54 11.70 -18.12
N MET A 955 -19.59 11.67 -18.96
CA MET A 955 -19.43 11.36 -20.37
C MET A 955 -18.49 12.34 -21.11
N ASP A 956 -18.36 13.58 -20.61
CA ASP A 956 -17.49 14.59 -21.21
C ASP A 956 -16.01 14.21 -21.04
N GLY A 957 -15.58 13.82 -19.83
CA GLY A 957 -14.21 13.40 -19.57
C GLY A 957 -13.84 12.10 -20.28
N LEU A 958 -14.77 11.14 -20.37
CA LEU A 958 -14.56 9.89 -21.11
C LEU A 958 -14.43 10.10 -22.63
N ARG A 959 -15.23 11.00 -23.21
CA ARG A 959 -15.23 11.25 -24.66
C ARG A 959 -14.12 12.18 -25.12
N LEU A 960 -13.84 13.22 -24.33
CA LEU A 960 -12.95 14.32 -24.72
C LEU A 960 -11.63 14.35 -23.94
N GLY A 961 -11.50 13.54 -22.88
CA GLY A 961 -10.39 13.58 -21.96
C GLY A 961 -10.59 14.53 -20.78
N VAL A 962 -9.77 14.35 -19.75
CA VAL A 962 -9.74 15.14 -18.51
C VAL A 962 -8.77 16.32 -18.68
N PRO A 963 -9.17 17.56 -18.34
CA PRO A 963 -8.29 18.72 -18.48
C PRO A 963 -7.12 18.67 -17.48
N ASN A 964 -5.93 19.02 -17.96
CA ASN A 964 -4.76 19.30 -17.11
C ASN A 964 -4.81 20.73 -16.56
N GLU A 965 -3.76 21.15 -15.83
CA GLU A 965 -3.63 22.48 -15.23
C GLU A 965 -3.67 23.63 -16.26
N ASP A 966 -3.26 23.38 -17.50
CA ASP A 966 -3.28 24.33 -18.61
C ASP A 966 -4.60 24.32 -19.40
N GLY A 967 -5.52 23.42 -19.07
CA GLY A 967 -6.81 23.23 -19.73
C GLY A 967 -6.78 22.32 -20.97
N ASP A 968 -5.63 21.74 -21.31
CA ASP A 968 -5.48 20.73 -22.35
C ASP A 968 -6.05 19.39 -21.87
N ARG A 969 -6.87 18.73 -22.69
CA ARG A 969 -7.56 17.49 -22.29
C ARG A 969 -6.78 16.24 -22.68
N LYS A 970 -6.61 15.33 -21.71
CA LYS A 970 -5.93 14.05 -21.88
C LYS A 970 -6.91 12.88 -21.74
N PRO A 971 -6.90 11.90 -22.66
CA PRO A 971 -7.82 10.77 -22.61
C PRO A 971 -7.57 9.90 -21.37
N LEU A 972 -8.56 9.12 -20.98
CA LEU A 972 -8.35 8.04 -20.01
C LEU A 972 -7.77 6.84 -20.75
N ILE A 973 -6.69 6.28 -20.23
CA ILE A 973 -5.99 5.16 -20.87
C ILE A 973 -5.96 3.93 -19.98
N LEU A 974 -6.10 2.77 -20.62
CA LEU A 974 -5.69 1.48 -20.10
C LEU A 974 -4.18 1.38 -20.38
N CYS A 975 -3.42 1.95 -19.45
CA CYS A 975 -1.97 2.05 -19.46
C CYS A 975 -1.35 0.67 -19.32
N TYR A 976 -0.37 0.39 -20.17
CA TYR A 976 0.46 -0.82 -20.10
C TYR A 976 1.96 -0.49 -19.98
N ALA A 977 2.36 0.79 -20.09
CA ALA A 977 3.76 1.19 -19.93
C ALA A 977 3.91 2.61 -19.39
N ILE A 978 4.99 2.85 -18.64
CA ILE A 978 5.33 4.14 -18.04
C ILE A 978 6.82 4.43 -18.27
N ASN A 979 7.14 5.66 -18.68
CA ASN A 979 8.48 6.19 -18.91
C ASN A 979 9.37 5.29 -19.78
N GLY A 980 8.78 4.63 -20.78
CA GLY A 980 9.49 3.71 -21.65
C GLY A 980 9.45 2.24 -21.23
N TYR A 981 8.90 1.89 -20.06
CA TYR A 981 8.95 0.53 -19.52
C TYR A 981 7.55 -0.08 -19.39
N PRO A 982 7.32 -1.29 -19.93
CA PRO A 982 6.09 -2.05 -19.70
C PRO A 982 5.83 -2.25 -18.21
N LEU A 983 4.57 -2.20 -17.82
CA LEU A 983 4.17 -2.34 -16.43
C LEU A 983 4.30 -3.79 -15.96
N VAL A 984 4.75 -4.00 -14.73
CA VAL A 984 4.88 -5.33 -14.12
C VAL A 984 3.96 -5.45 -12.90
N ASP A 985 3.68 -6.68 -12.50
CA ASP A 985 2.78 -7.00 -11.39
C ASP A 985 3.38 -6.67 -10.00
N SER A 986 4.69 -6.57 -9.89
CA SER A 986 5.36 -6.38 -8.60
C SER A 986 6.72 -5.71 -8.75
N GLU A 987 7.19 -5.06 -7.69
CA GLU A 987 8.55 -4.51 -7.63
C GLU A 987 9.62 -5.60 -7.56
N SER A 988 9.24 -6.83 -7.20
CA SER A 988 10.10 -8.01 -7.22
C SER A 988 10.25 -8.64 -8.60
N HIS A 989 9.38 -8.29 -9.55
CA HIS A 989 9.45 -8.85 -10.89
C HIS A 989 10.74 -8.42 -11.58
N GLU A 990 11.36 -9.30 -12.36
CA GLU A 990 12.64 -8.99 -12.99
C GLU A 990 12.52 -7.73 -13.86
N GLY A 991 11.47 -7.59 -14.66
CA GLY A 991 11.17 -6.39 -15.48
C GLY A 991 10.96 -5.06 -14.72
N TYR A 992 10.92 -5.05 -13.38
CA TYR A 992 10.78 -3.82 -12.60
C TYR A 992 12.03 -2.94 -12.67
N THR A 993 11.83 -1.62 -12.69
CA THR A 993 12.88 -0.62 -12.49
C THR A 993 12.35 0.55 -11.67
N GLY A 994 13.04 0.86 -10.56
CA GLY A 994 12.74 2.03 -9.74
C GLY A 994 12.94 3.37 -10.46
N LEU A 995 13.65 3.38 -11.60
CA LEU A 995 13.79 4.57 -12.44
C LEU A 995 12.47 4.99 -13.11
N ALA A 996 11.64 4.01 -13.49
CA ALA A 996 10.36 4.25 -14.14
C ALA A 996 9.17 4.08 -13.19
N GLY A 997 9.35 3.38 -12.07
CA GLY A 997 8.25 3.04 -11.16
C GLY A 997 7.19 2.18 -11.84
N ASN A 998 7.60 1.28 -12.74
CA ASN A 998 6.70 0.52 -13.62
C ASN A 998 5.96 -0.64 -12.93
N SER A 999 5.72 -0.57 -11.61
CA SER A 999 4.89 -1.55 -10.89
C SER A 999 3.40 -1.18 -10.95
N GLY A 1000 2.51 -2.09 -10.55
CA GLY A 1000 1.06 -1.84 -10.54
C GLY A 1000 0.33 -2.26 -11.81
N GLY A 1001 0.94 -3.14 -12.62
CA GLY A 1001 0.42 -3.65 -13.89
C GLY A 1001 0.09 -5.14 -13.89
N PRO A 1002 0.06 -5.80 -15.06
CA PRO A 1002 0.56 -5.30 -16.35
C PRO A 1002 -0.37 -4.32 -17.06
N LEU A 1003 -1.56 -4.08 -16.49
CA LEU A 1003 -2.54 -3.09 -16.94
C LEU A 1003 -2.97 -2.17 -15.80
N ARG A 1004 -3.21 -0.90 -16.10
CA ARG A 1004 -3.64 0.12 -15.14
C ARG A 1004 -4.51 1.19 -15.78
N ILE A 1005 -5.50 1.70 -15.06
CA ILE A 1005 -6.24 2.89 -15.49
C ILE A 1005 -5.50 4.16 -15.07
N VAL A 1006 -5.25 5.06 -16.02
CA VAL A 1006 -4.63 6.37 -15.80
C VAL A 1006 -5.53 7.47 -16.35
N ALA A 1007 -5.70 8.53 -15.57
CA ALA A 1007 -6.47 9.71 -15.90
C ALA A 1007 -5.82 10.95 -15.26
N GLU A 1008 -5.77 12.06 -15.98
CA GLU A 1008 -5.12 13.29 -15.53
C GLU A 1008 -5.81 13.88 -14.27
N THR A 1009 -5.04 14.50 -13.36
CA THR A 1009 -5.48 15.24 -12.14
C THR A 1009 -6.29 14.46 -11.07
N ASN A 1010 -6.63 13.18 -11.27
CA ASN A 1010 -7.41 12.42 -10.27
C ASN A 1010 -6.72 11.12 -9.86
N GLN A 1011 -6.00 11.16 -8.74
CA GLN A 1011 -5.26 10.01 -8.21
C GLN A 1011 -6.19 8.85 -7.79
N GLY A 1012 -7.35 9.16 -7.20
CA GLY A 1012 -8.34 8.17 -6.76
C GLY A 1012 -8.99 7.40 -7.90
N ALA A 1013 -8.98 7.96 -9.12
CA ALA A 1013 -9.48 7.30 -10.32
C ALA A 1013 -8.57 6.21 -10.88
N SER A 1014 -7.32 6.14 -10.40
CA SER A 1014 -6.36 5.19 -10.93
C SER A 1014 -6.61 3.78 -10.37
N VAL A 1015 -6.85 2.82 -11.26
CA VAL A 1015 -7.06 1.41 -10.92
C VAL A 1015 -5.81 0.63 -11.34
N LYS A 1016 -4.94 0.31 -10.37
CA LYS A 1016 -3.77 -0.57 -10.60
C LYS A 1016 -4.25 -2.01 -10.82
N TYR A 1017 -3.43 -2.84 -11.47
CA TYR A 1017 -3.75 -4.26 -11.69
C TYR A 1017 -5.09 -4.49 -12.40
N CYS A 1018 -5.42 -3.61 -13.35
CA CYS A 1018 -6.74 -3.60 -14.00
C CYS A 1018 -6.92 -4.86 -14.85
N VAL A 1019 -7.90 -5.70 -14.49
CA VAL A 1019 -8.20 -6.96 -15.18
C VAL A 1019 -9.48 -6.88 -16.02
N LYS A 1020 -10.35 -5.90 -15.76
CA LYS A 1020 -11.64 -5.82 -16.43
C LYS A 1020 -12.23 -4.41 -16.45
N VAL A 1021 -12.98 -4.12 -17.51
CA VAL A 1021 -13.89 -2.98 -17.61
C VAL A 1021 -15.31 -3.48 -17.87
N VAL A 1022 -16.27 -3.02 -17.08
CA VAL A 1022 -17.69 -3.32 -17.24
C VAL A 1022 -18.44 -2.04 -17.63
N VAL A 1023 -19.15 -2.09 -18.75
CA VAL A 1023 -20.04 -1.03 -19.20
C VAL A 1023 -21.47 -1.48 -19.01
N THR A 1024 -22.21 -0.78 -18.15
CA THR A 1024 -23.63 -1.05 -17.92
C THR A 1024 -24.45 -0.14 -18.82
N ILE A 1025 -25.41 -0.69 -19.56
CA ILE A 1025 -26.29 0.05 -20.48
C ILE A 1025 -27.76 -0.22 -20.15
N LYS A 1026 -28.66 0.67 -20.59
CA LYS A 1026 -30.11 0.51 -20.40
C LYS A 1026 -30.67 -0.52 -21.37
N GLY A 1027 -31.56 -1.40 -20.90
CA GLY A 1027 -32.37 -2.27 -21.76
C GLY A 1027 -32.49 -3.72 -21.28
N SER A 1028 -33.44 -4.45 -21.87
CA SER A 1028 -33.78 -5.84 -21.52
C SER A 1028 -33.64 -6.80 -22.71
N GLU A 1029 -32.90 -6.41 -23.75
CA GLU A 1029 -32.69 -7.21 -24.95
C GLU A 1029 -31.54 -8.20 -24.72
N ASP A 1030 -31.65 -9.44 -25.22
CA ASP A 1030 -30.57 -10.42 -25.12
C ASP A 1030 -29.43 -10.03 -26.06
N LEU A 1031 -28.33 -9.54 -25.46
CA LEU A 1031 -27.12 -9.09 -26.13
C LEU A 1031 -26.45 -10.21 -26.93
N ASN A 1032 -26.66 -11.48 -26.55
CA ASN A 1032 -26.10 -12.65 -27.24
C ASN A 1032 -26.92 -13.10 -28.46
N SER A 1033 -28.10 -12.51 -28.69
CA SER A 1033 -28.99 -12.82 -29.82
C SER A 1033 -28.80 -11.90 -31.03
N ILE A 1034 -27.99 -10.86 -30.90
CA ILE A 1034 -27.69 -9.87 -31.93
C ILE A 1034 -26.55 -10.43 -32.82
N ASP A 1035 -26.87 -10.80 -34.06
CA ASP A 1035 -25.93 -11.44 -34.99
C ASP A 1035 -24.80 -10.46 -35.40
N HIS A 1036 -23.54 -10.78 -35.06
CA HIS A 1036 -22.32 -9.98 -35.30
C HIS A 1036 -22.06 -9.58 -36.77
N ASN A 1037 -22.89 -10.02 -37.72
CA ASN A 1037 -22.69 -9.85 -39.17
C ASN A 1037 -23.58 -8.81 -39.88
N GLU A 1038 -24.52 -8.12 -39.21
CA GLU A 1038 -25.39 -7.15 -39.91
C GLU A 1038 -24.83 -5.71 -40.02
N GLY A 1039 -23.70 -5.40 -39.39
CA GLY A 1039 -23.10 -4.06 -39.35
C GLY A 1039 -22.28 -3.62 -40.58
N SER A 1040 -22.14 -4.44 -41.63
CA SER A 1040 -21.54 -4.00 -42.92
C SER A 1040 -22.61 -3.70 -44.00
N LYS A 1041 -23.45 -2.70 -43.74
CA LYS A 1041 -24.31 -2.07 -44.74
C LYS A 1041 -24.26 -0.56 -44.68
#